data_AF-A0A023GLI6-F1
#
_entry.id   AF-A0A023GLI6-F1
#
_cell.length_a   1.000
_cell.length_b   1.000
_cell.length_c   1.000
_cell.angle_alpha   90.00
_cell.angle_beta   90.00
_cell.angle_gamma   90.00
#
_symmetry.space_group_name_H-M   'P 1'
#
loop_
_entity.id
_entity.type
_entity.pdbx_description
1 polymer ?
#
loop_
_entity_poly.entity_id
_entity_poly.type
_entity_poly.pdbx_seq_one_letter_code
_entity_poly.pdbx_strand_id
1 'polypeptide(L)'
;VGGKLFATRSVWRALTNVAKPLLGRRGANGERCQQNFLYELGGSWQQRADFEGQFAIPPSTANSASVHLLPFLLKDLKPAYKTLVVTEDDAVLLFHQQGRLMWTREEALASVLEAQFIDLPLSETDAKIEQEFGDGNANILAMFATRITMQLCQLQSLLLGLVASLSGTIGQPEAGPSSRDLTRDKFGFNKVILMSTAAQKLFALDNRNGQIVWSQHFVHLHPVSSAGTKKLPIFIQRTTAHYPHPPRCTVLGKHGSGNGYLVSVNPITGAILDEQELSYRVQQASSLPFLDDEYTRGLILLDSELVVHSYPQSSAKLVYEHRNTQYLFTADVSTGYLVGYSLRPSTPNKLAVETVWTAFVQSDGQKITQLATRNPLEHVHSQGRVMGDRSVLYKYLNPNLVAVVTEGTDSVHKVASVTVHLVDVVTGAFIYSANHKRARGPLHLVHSENWVVYCYHNEKSRRTEISVIELYEGATQSNTSAFSSFNSRPGAIVEHQSYVFPSSIDAMSDTVTEKGITSKHVLLALPSGAILELPKALLDPRRPITPTALHREEGLIPYMPELPINSEHIVNYNQSVARVAGFATAASGLESTCLVVAYGLDIFYTRVAPSKTFDILKDDFDHVLISVVLTILILVSYISKRFSARKALRAAWK
;
A
#
# COMPACT_ATOMS: atom_id res chain seq x y z
N VAL A 1 52.30 18.22 -2.03
CA VAL A 1 53.52 19.07 -2.18
C VAL A 1 54.70 18.14 -2.34
N GLY A 2 55.35 18.18 -3.51
CA GLY A 2 56.50 17.36 -3.88
C GLY A 2 56.36 16.78 -5.30
N GLY A 3 57.08 17.37 -6.27
CA GLY A 3 57.33 16.77 -7.59
C GLY A 3 56.72 17.48 -8.79
N LYS A 4 57.46 18.46 -9.36
CA LYS A 4 57.17 19.07 -10.67
C LYS A 4 57.49 18.08 -11.80
N LEU A 5 56.59 17.91 -12.78
CA LEU A 5 56.95 17.54 -14.15
C LEU A 5 55.97 18.13 -15.18
N PHE A 6 56.58 18.84 -16.12
CA PHE A 6 56.15 19.49 -17.35
C PHE A 6 54.72 19.28 -17.91
N ALA A 7 54.06 20.42 -18.08
CA ALA A 7 53.38 20.91 -19.28
C ALA A 7 53.04 19.90 -20.40
N THR A 8 51.75 19.57 -20.52
CA THR A 8 50.92 19.92 -21.70
C THR A 8 49.47 19.96 -21.25
N ARG A 9 48.84 21.14 -21.32
CA ARG A 9 47.39 21.30 -21.23
C ARG A 9 46.76 20.73 -22.51
N SER A 10 46.47 19.43 -22.57
CA SER A 10 45.41 18.92 -23.43
C SER A 10 44.13 18.90 -22.59
N VAL A 11 43.37 19.99 -22.74
CA VAL A 11 42.07 20.16 -22.10
C VAL A 11 41.12 19.14 -22.73
N TRP A 12 40.96 17.98 -22.09
CA TRP A 12 39.89 17.04 -22.41
C TRP A 12 38.55 17.68 -22.02
N ARG A 13 37.98 18.44 -22.94
CA ARG A 13 36.60 18.92 -22.82
C ARG A 13 35.72 17.87 -23.47
N ALA A 14 35.19 16.95 -22.66
CA ALA A 14 34.08 16.11 -23.10
C ALA A 14 32.90 17.05 -23.38
N LEU A 15 32.62 17.31 -24.66
CA LEU A 15 31.44 18.05 -25.07
C LEU A 15 30.22 17.17 -24.78
N THR A 16 29.60 17.40 -23.64
CA THR A 16 28.26 16.91 -23.27
C THR A 16 27.18 17.67 -24.02
N ASN A 17 27.25 17.68 -25.36
CA ASN A 17 26.15 18.19 -26.19
C ASN A 17 25.95 17.28 -27.40
N VAL A 18 24.86 16.52 -27.32
CA VAL A 18 24.16 15.89 -28.44
C VAL A 18 25.00 14.88 -29.22
N ALA A 19 25.28 13.73 -28.62
CA ALA A 19 25.29 12.50 -29.41
C ALA A 19 23.82 12.16 -29.72
N LYS A 20 23.35 12.47 -30.93
CA LYS A 20 22.13 11.80 -31.43
C LYS A 20 22.43 10.30 -31.38
N PRO A 21 21.63 9.48 -30.67
CA PRO A 21 21.80 8.04 -30.73
C PRO A 21 21.56 7.62 -32.18
N LEU A 22 22.59 7.11 -32.85
CA LEU A 22 22.36 6.32 -34.06
C LEU A 22 21.60 5.08 -33.57
N LEU A 23 20.37 4.92 -34.09
CA LEU A 23 19.44 3.81 -33.83
C LEU A 23 20.20 2.52 -33.50
N GLY A 24 20.13 2.11 -32.23
CA GLY A 24 20.81 0.92 -31.74
C GLY A 24 20.31 -0.34 -32.45
N ARG A 25 21.24 -1.20 -32.87
CA ARG A 25 20.90 -2.58 -33.27
C ARG A 25 20.39 -3.32 -32.04
N ARG A 26 19.27 -4.06 -32.17
CA ARG A 26 18.84 -5.04 -31.16
C ARG A 26 19.85 -6.19 -31.14
N GLY A 27 20.41 -6.48 -29.98
CA GLY A 27 21.23 -7.66 -29.73
C GLY A 27 20.38 -8.94 -29.71
N ALA A 28 21.05 -10.10 -29.75
CA ALA A 28 20.41 -11.42 -29.84
C ALA A 28 19.42 -11.73 -28.70
N ASN A 29 19.57 -11.08 -27.54
CA ASN A 29 18.74 -11.27 -26.33
C ASN A 29 17.73 -10.13 -26.08
N GLY A 30 17.44 -9.28 -27.06
CA GLY A 30 16.53 -8.13 -26.89
C GLY A 30 17.16 -6.89 -26.24
N GLU A 31 18.44 -6.97 -25.89
CA GLU A 31 19.23 -5.84 -25.40
C GLU A 31 19.45 -4.77 -26.48
N ARG A 32 19.50 -3.50 -26.09
CA ARG A 32 19.76 -2.37 -27.01
C ARG A 32 21.23 -2.01 -26.95
N CYS A 33 21.97 -2.27 -28.03
CA CYS A 33 23.40 -1.98 -28.09
C CYS A 33 23.64 -0.51 -28.49
N GLN A 34 24.47 0.19 -27.72
CA GLN A 34 24.99 1.52 -28.06
C GLN A 34 26.51 1.50 -28.17
N GLN A 35 27.03 2.36 -29.05
CA GLN A 35 28.47 2.53 -29.29
C GLN A 35 28.88 3.94 -28.89
N ASN A 36 29.99 4.06 -28.17
CA ASN A 36 30.59 5.35 -27.83
C ASN A 36 31.88 5.56 -28.62
N PHE A 37 32.02 6.75 -29.22
CA PHE A 37 33.23 7.19 -29.91
C PHE A 37 33.89 8.32 -29.13
N LEU A 38 35.19 8.18 -28.84
CA LEU A 38 35.99 9.20 -28.17
C LEU A 38 36.81 9.98 -29.20
N TYR A 39 36.73 11.32 -29.14
CA TYR A 39 37.51 12.22 -30.00
C TYR A 39 38.47 13.06 -29.16
N GLU A 40 39.72 13.17 -29.61
CA GLU A 40 40.75 13.98 -28.97
C GLU A 40 40.82 15.37 -29.61
N LEU A 41 40.99 16.41 -28.77
CA LEU A 41 40.96 17.81 -29.19
C LEU A 41 42.37 18.23 -29.66
N GLY A 42 42.65 17.99 -30.94
CA GLY A 42 43.74 18.59 -31.70
C GLY A 42 43.21 19.52 -32.79
N GLY A 43 44.10 20.21 -33.53
CA GLY A 43 43.72 21.14 -34.62
C GLY A 43 42.78 20.56 -35.69
N SER A 44 42.65 19.23 -35.74
CA SER A 44 41.57 18.47 -36.37
C SER A 44 41.09 17.39 -35.39
N TRP A 45 39.78 17.17 -35.26
CA TRP A 45 39.21 16.08 -34.46
C TRP A 45 39.70 14.72 -34.97
N GLN A 46 40.45 13.99 -34.16
CA GLN A 46 40.87 12.62 -34.47
C GLN A 46 40.12 11.63 -33.56
N GLN A 47 39.45 10.66 -34.18
CA GLN A 47 38.79 9.56 -33.48
C GLN A 47 39.86 8.61 -32.93
N ARG A 48 39.76 8.25 -31.65
CA ARG A 48 40.62 7.24 -31.04
C ARG A 48 39.94 5.87 -31.06
N ALA A 49 40.34 5.00 -31.99
CA ALA A 49 39.83 3.63 -32.07
C ALA A 49 40.14 2.79 -30.82
N ASP A 50 41.26 3.08 -30.13
CA ASP A 50 41.68 2.37 -28.90
C ASP A 50 40.70 2.51 -27.73
N PHE A 51 39.81 3.52 -27.79
CA PHE A 51 38.80 3.83 -26.78
C PHE A 51 37.38 3.55 -27.25
N GLU A 52 37.21 2.81 -28.35
CA GLU A 52 35.89 2.38 -28.80
C GLU A 52 35.35 1.30 -27.86
N GLY A 53 34.13 1.53 -27.37
CA GLY A 53 33.46 0.61 -26.46
C GLY A 53 31.99 0.47 -26.84
N GLN A 54 31.51 -0.77 -26.79
CA GLN A 54 30.09 -1.08 -26.95
C GLN A 54 29.52 -1.48 -25.59
N PHE A 55 28.30 -1.05 -25.29
CA PHE A 55 27.59 -1.50 -24.10
C PHE A 55 26.14 -1.80 -24.46
N ALA A 56 25.54 -2.71 -23.70
CA ALA A 56 24.18 -3.17 -23.89
C ALA A 56 23.33 -2.70 -22.70
N ILE A 57 22.27 -1.95 -22.98
CA ILE A 57 21.29 -1.54 -21.97
C ILE A 57 20.31 -2.71 -21.76
N PRO A 58 20.05 -3.12 -20.49
CA PRO A 58 19.09 -4.16 -20.18
C PRO A 58 17.69 -3.88 -20.75
N PRO A 59 16.93 -4.91 -21.15
CA PRO A 59 15.60 -4.73 -21.74
C PRO A 59 14.56 -4.18 -20.74
N SER A 60 14.80 -4.31 -19.43
CA SER A 60 13.92 -3.83 -18.36
C SER A 60 13.98 -2.32 -18.10
N THR A 61 15.00 -1.64 -18.66
CA THR A 61 15.22 -0.20 -18.49
C THR A 61 14.83 0.57 -19.76
N ALA A 62 14.49 1.85 -19.60
CA ALA A 62 14.10 2.70 -20.73
C ALA A 62 15.30 3.08 -21.63
N ASN A 63 15.06 3.93 -22.63
CA ASN A 63 16.14 4.43 -23.48
C ASN A 63 17.12 5.30 -22.69
N SER A 64 18.35 5.44 -23.21
CA SER A 64 19.33 6.37 -22.64
C SER A 64 18.87 7.82 -22.82
N ALA A 65 18.67 8.53 -21.72
CA ALA A 65 18.39 9.97 -21.75
C ALA A 65 19.70 10.77 -21.86
N SER A 66 20.70 10.40 -21.06
CA SER A 66 22.02 11.03 -21.08
C SER A 66 23.15 10.03 -20.81
N VAL A 67 24.31 10.31 -21.38
CA VAL A 67 25.51 9.48 -21.25
C VAL A 67 26.66 10.37 -20.82
N HIS A 68 27.27 10.02 -19.69
CA HIS A 68 28.42 10.73 -19.11
C HIS A 68 29.64 9.81 -19.10
N LEU A 69 30.80 10.38 -19.44
CA LEU A 69 32.08 9.67 -19.39
C LEU A 69 32.87 10.13 -18.16
N LEU A 70 33.35 9.16 -17.37
CA LEU A 70 34.15 9.35 -16.17
C LEU A 70 35.59 8.92 -16.47
N PRO A 71 36.46 9.83 -16.93
CA PRO A 71 37.86 9.51 -17.22
C PRO A 71 38.68 9.35 -15.94
N PHE A 72 39.60 8.40 -15.94
CA PHE A 72 40.59 8.19 -14.87
C PHE A 72 41.89 7.62 -15.44
N LEU A 73 42.97 7.68 -14.67
CA LEU A 73 44.27 7.09 -15.02
C LEU A 73 44.48 5.77 -14.28
N LEU A 74 44.90 4.75 -15.01
CA LEU A 74 45.35 3.48 -14.42
C LEU A 74 46.71 3.68 -13.73
N LYS A 75 47.13 2.68 -12.93
CA LYS A 75 48.45 2.68 -12.26
C LYS A 75 49.61 2.81 -13.26
N ASP A 76 49.42 2.31 -14.48
CA ASP A 76 50.41 2.38 -15.57
C ASP A 76 50.34 3.70 -16.37
N LEU A 77 49.66 4.73 -15.84
CA LEU A 77 49.42 6.03 -16.49
C LEU A 77 48.65 5.95 -17.83
N LYS A 78 48.06 4.80 -18.14
CA LYS A 78 47.14 4.64 -19.29
C LYS A 78 45.79 5.28 -18.97
N PRO A 79 45.25 6.15 -19.85
CA PRO A 79 43.91 6.68 -19.68
C PRO A 79 42.88 5.56 -19.83
N ALA A 80 41.85 5.59 -19.00
CA ALA A 80 40.70 4.70 -19.03
C ALA A 80 39.45 5.50 -18.69
N TYR A 81 38.26 4.96 -18.99
CA TYR A 81 37.01 5.62 -18.65
C TYR A 81 35.96 4.62 -18.17
N LYS A 82 34.99 5.14 -17.42
CA LYS A 82 33.72 4.44 -17.15
C LYS A 82 32.59 5.23 -17.79
N THR A 83 31.57 4.54 -18.25
CA THR A 83 30.38 5.16 -18.85
C THR A 83 29.25 5.12 -17.83
N LEU A 84 28.76 6.28 -17.43
CA LEU A 84 27.56 6.42 -16.63
C LEU A 84 26.40 6.75 -17.57
N VAL A 85 25.39 5.90 -17.62
CA VAL A 85 24.19 6.09 -18.44
C VAL A 85 23.03 6.38 -17.51
N VAL A 86 22.34 7.48 -17.76
CA VAL A 86 21.06 7.79 -17.11
C VAL A 86 19.97 7.58 -18.14
N THR A 87 19.00 6.74 -17.81
CA THR A 87 17.89 6.39 -18.69
C THR A 87 16.69 7.32 -18.48
N GLU A 88 15.72 7.28 -19.39
CA GLU A 88 14.48 8.07 -19.30
C GLU A 88 13.59 7.69 -18.11
N ASP A 89 13.73 6.46 -17.59
CA ASP A 89 13.06 5.94 -16.41
C ASP A 89 13.86 6.14 -15.12
N ASP A 90 14.73 7.15 -15.07
CA ASP A 90 15.56 7.51 -13.92
C ASP A 90 16.43 6.35 -13.37
N ALA A 91 16.76 5.35 -14.20
CA ALA A 91 17.75 4.34 -13.82
C ALA A 91 19.16 4.83 -14.13
N VAL A 92 20.10 4.52 -13.24
CA VAL A 92 21.51 4.87 -13.35
C VAL A 92 22.32 3.59 -13.52
N LEU A 93 22.99 3.48 -14.66
CA LEU A 93 23.77 2.32 -15.04
C LEU A 93 25.24 2.72 -15.16
N LEU A 94 26.14 1.97 -14.52
CA LEU A 94 27.57 2.18 -14.67
C LEU A 94 28.20 1.02 -15.44
N PHE A 95 28.78 1.33 -16.59
CA PHE A 95 29.49 0.38 -17.43
C PHE A 95 31.01 0.56 -17.34
N HIS A 96 31.71 -0.57 -17.39
CA HIS A 96 33.15 -0.62 -17.63
C HIS A 96 33.45 -0.30 -19.11
N GLN A 97 34.69 0.11 -19.41
CA GLN A 97 35.13 0.40 -20.78
C GLN A 97 34.88 -0.75 -21.77
N GLN A 98 34.91 -2.00 -21.29
CA GLN A 98 34.65 -3.21 -22.08
C GLN A 98 33.15 -3.54 -22.27
N GLY A 99 32.25 -2.66 -21.84
CA GLY A 99 30.80 -2.87 -21.97
C GLY A 99 30.14 -3.67 -20.84
N ARG A 100 30.92 -4.17 -19.87
CA ARG A 100 30.38 -4.90 -18.72
C ARG A 100 29.65 -3.95 -17.76
N LEU A 101 28.39 -4.24 -17.47
CA LEU A 101 27.61 -3.56 -16.43
C LEU A 101 28.20 -3.88 -15.04
N MET A 102 28.55 -2.84 -14.28
CA MET A 102 29.12 -2.99 -12.94
C MET A 102 28.06 -2.93 -11.85
N TRP A 103 27.13 -1.97 -11.95
CA TRP A 103 25.98 -1.86 -11.06
C TRP A 103 24.86 -1.10 -11.74
N THR A 104 23.65 -1.35 -11.25
CA THR A 104 22.41 -0.66 -11.60
C THR A 104 21.83 -0.05 -10.33
N ARG A 105 21.36 1.18 -10.43
CA ARG A 105 20.65 1.87 -9.36
C ARG A 105 19.36 2.46 -9.92
N GLU A 106 18.24 2.04 -9.37
CA GLU A 106 16.90 2.45 -9.81
C GLU A 106 16.44 3.67 -8.99
N GLU A 107 16.67 4.89 -9.49
CA GLU A 107 16.26 6.12 -8.78
C GLU A 107 14.78 6.47 -9.00
N ALA A 108 14.08 5.79 -9.92
CA ALA A 108 12.64 5.94 -10.08
C ALA A 108 11.87 5.67 -8.77
N LEU A 109 12.39 4.78 -7.91
CA LEU A 109 11.84 4.46 -6.59
C LEU A 109 11.91 5.62 -5.58
N ALA A 110 12.64 6.70 -5.87
CA ALA A 110 12.62 7.93 -5.07
C ALA A 110 11.35 8.78 -5.30
N SER A 111 10.54 8.42 -6.31
CA SER A 111 9.37 9.19 -6.74
C SER A 111 8.09 8.33 -6.77
N VAL A 112 7.91 7.48 -5.76
CA VAL A 112 6.70 6.64 -5.62
C VAL A 112 5.47 7.52 -5.40
N LEU A 113 4.43 7.27 -6.19
CA LEU A 113 3.15 7.97 -6.12
C LEU A 113 2.11 7.16 -5.35
N GLU A 114 2.09 5.85 -5.53
CA GLU A 114 1.20 4.93 -4.81
C GLU A 114 1.88 3.57 -4.62
N ALA A 115 1.57 2.90 -3.53
CA ALA A 115 2.03 1.55 -3.23
C ALA A 115 0.87 0.70 -2.71
N GLN A 116 0.79 -0.55 -3.15
CA GLN A 116 -0.19 -1.52 -2.67
C GLN A 116 0.44 -2.87 -2.41
N PHE A 117 -0.05 -3.56 -1.38
CA PHE A 117 0.35 -4.92 -1.06
C PHE A 117 -0.50 -5.93 -1.82
N ILE A 118 0.15 -6.98 -2.30
CA ILE A 118 -0.46 -8.04 -3.08
C ILE A 118 -0.07 -9.36 -2.46
N ASP A 119 -1.07 -10.18 -2.17
CA ASP A 119 -0.85 -11.51 -1.62
C ASP A 119 -0.14 -12.40 -2.64
N LEU A 120 0.78 -13.21 -2.14
CA LEU A 120 1.44 -14.23 -2.95
C LEU A 120 0.48 -15.37 -3.30
N PRO A 121 0.71 -16.10 -4.40
CA PRO A 121 -0.04 -17.31 -4.71
C PRO A 121 0.22 -18.41 -3.67
N LEU A 122 -0.75 -19.31 -3.55
CA LEU A 122 -0.60 -20.53 -2.78
C LEU A 122 0.46 -21.44 -3.39
N SER A 123 1.07 -22.29 -2.56
CA SER A 123 1.93 -23.37 -3.05
C SER A 123 1.12 -24.30 -3.95
N GLU A 124 1.77 -24.99 -4.89
CA GLU A 124 1.07 -25.94 -5.77
C GLU A 124 0.34 -27.04 -4.99
N THR A 125 0.88 -27.44 -3.84
CA THR A 125 0.25 -28.42 -2.95
C THR A 125 -1.02 -27.86 -2.31
N ASP A 126 -0.98 -26.62 -1.83
CA ASP A 126 -2.15 -25.98 -1.21
C ASP A 126 -3.22 -25.61 -2.25
N ALA A 127 -2.81 -25.19 -3.45
CA ALA A 127 -3.71 -24.92 -4.56
C ALA A 127 -4.48 -26.19 -4.98
N LYS A 128 -3.81 -27.35 -5.02
CA LYS A 128 -4.47 -28.65 -5.28
C LYS A 128 -5.45 -29.03 -4.18
N ILE A 129 -5.21 -28.61 -2.93
CA ILE A 129 -6.16 -28.83 -1.82
C ILE A 129 -7.40 -27.97 -2.02
N GLU A 130 -7.26 -26.70 -2.41
CA GLU A 130 -8.44 -25.87 -2.69
C GLU A 130 -9.27 -26.43 -3.86
N GLN A 131 -8.61 -26.98 -4.89
CA GLN A 131 -9.29 -27.65 -5.99
C GLN A 131 -10.09 -28.89 -5.56
N GLU A 132 -9.71 -29.59 -4.46
CA GLU A 132 -10.50 -30.71 -3.91
C GLU A 132 -11.94 -30.29 -3.58
N PHE A 133 -12.14 -29.02 -3.20
CA PHE A 133 -13.41 -28.50 -2.71
C PHE A 133 -14.17 -27.63 -3.73
N GLY A 134 -13.61 -27.41 -4.93
CA GLY A 134 -14.15 -26.47 -5.92
C GLY A 134 -15.29 -26.99 -6.78
N ASP A 135 -15.41 -28.31 -6.98
CA ASP A 135 -16.38 -28.90 -7.91
C ASP A 135 -17.76 -29.14 -7.25
N GLY A 136 -18.57 -28.08 -7.14
CA GLY A 136 -19.92 -28.14 -6.56
C GLY A 136 -20.93 -29.01 -7.32
N ASN A 137 -20.61 -29.45 -8.55
CA ASN A 137 -21.48 -30.25 -9.42
C ASN A 137 -21.11 -31.75 -9.46
N ALA A 138 -20.10 -32.20 -8.71
CA ALA A 138 -19.67 -33.59 -8.73
C ALA A 138 -20.59 -34.52 -7.91
N ASN A 139 -20.76 -35.76 -8.37
CA ASN A 139 -21.45 -36.81 -7.60
C ASN A 139 -20.73 -37.05 -6.26
N ILE A 140 -21.46 -37.29 -5.17
CA ILE A 140 -20.91 -37.51 -3.82
C ILE A 140 -19.82 -38.61 -3.81
N LEU A 141 -20.03 -39.70 -4.56
CA LEU A 141 -19.05 -40.78 -4.68
C LEU A 141 -17.76 -40.33 -5.39
N ALA A 142 -17.87 -39.45 -6.39
CA ALA A 142 -16.72 -38.88 -7.08
C ALA A 142 -15.96 -37.89 -6.17
N MET A 143 -16.66 -37.05 -5.40
CA MET A 143 -16.04 -36.19 -4.38
C MET A 143 -15.32 -37.00 -3.30
N PHE A 144 -15.92 -38.12 -2.86
CA PHE A 144 -15.29 -39.00 -1.88
C PHE A 144 -14.04 -39.71 -2.45
N ALA A 145 -14.13 -40.23 -3.68
CA ALA A 145 -13.01 -40.88 -4.35
C ALA A 145 -11.85 -39.89 -4.58
N THR A 146 -12.13 -38.70 -5.10
CA THR A 146 -11.12 -37.64 -5.31
C THR A 146 -10.47 -37.24 -3.99
N ARG A 147 -11.23 -37.05 -2.92
CA ARG A 147 -10.69 -36.78 -1.57
C ARG A 147 -9.76 -37.88 -1.07
N ILE A 148 -10.14 -39.15 -1.16
CA ILE A 148 -9.28 -40.27 -0.73
C ILE A 148 -8.00 -40.32 -1.57
N THR A 149 -8.11 -40.18 -2.89
CA THR A 149 -6.95 -40.17 -3.78
C THR A 149 -6.00 -39.03 -3.42
N MET A 150 -6.50 -37.82 -3.17
CA MET A 150 -5.68 -36.67 -2.76
C MET A 150 -5.02 -36.88 -1.40
N GLN A 151 -5.74 -37.41 -0.41
CA GLN A 151 -5.19 -37.74 0.91
C GLN A 151 -4.12 -38.84 0.84
N LEU A 152 -4.29 -39.84 -0.03
CA LEU A 152 -3.27 -40.86 -0.27
C LEU A 152 -2.02 -40.27 -0.93
N CYS A 153 -2.17 -39.36 -1.89
CA CYS A 153 -1.04 -38.62 -2.48
C CYS A 153 -0.31 -37.77 -1.43
N GLN A 154 -1.03 -37.12 -0.51
CA GLN A 154 -0.43 -36.38 0.61
C GLN A 154 0.28 -37.30 1.61
N LEU A 155 -0.29 -38.46 1.92
CA LEU A 155 0.37 -39.44 2.77
C LEU A 155 1.65 -39.96 2.13
N GLN A 156 1.62 -40.21 0.82
CA GLN A 156 2.80 -40.62 0.06
C GLN A 156 3.90 -39.54 0.10
N SER A 157 3.54 -38.26 -0.09
CA SER A 157 4.51 -37.15 -0.01
C SER A 157 5.06 -36.96 1.40
N LEU A 158 4.22 -37.12 2.44
CA LEU A 158 4.64 -37.09 3.85
C LEU A 158 5.62 -38.24 4.15
N LEU A 159 5.31 -39.46 3.72
CA LEU A 159 6.17 -40.63 3.94
C LEU A 159 7.51 -40.47 3.21
N LEU A 160 7.49 -39.98 1.96
CA LEU A 160 8.72 -39.63 1.23
C LEU A 160 9.53 -38.57 1.98
N GLY A 161 8.89 -37.51 2.48
CA GLY A 161 9.53 -36.46 3.26
C GLY A 161 10.13 -36.96 4.59
N LEU A 162 9.43 -37.85 5.30
CA LEU A 162 9.92 -38.47 6.53
C LEU A 162 11.08 -39.41 6.28
N VAL A 163 11.02 -40.23 5.22
CA VAL A 163 12.13 -41.13 4.83
C VAL A 163 13.35 -40.31 4.41
N ALA A 164 13.17 -39.23 3.66
CA ALA A 164 14.24 -38.28 3.34
C ALA A 164 14.84 -37.63 4.61
N SER A 165 13.98 -37.22 5.56
CA SER A 165 14.43 -36.65 6.84
C SER A 165 15.18 -37.65 7.73
N LEU A 166 14.79 -38.93 7.71
CA LEU A 166 15.41 -39.99 8.52
C LEU A 166 16.70 -40.54 7.89
N SER A 167 16.83 -40.51 6.56
CA SER A 167 18.01 -40.99 5.83
C SER A 167 19.20 -40.02 5.83
N GLY A 168 19.11 -38.90 6.55
CA GLY A 168 20.24 -38.01 6.81
C GLY A 168 20.67 -37.13 5.63
N THR A 169 19.89 -37.07 4.54
CA THR A 169 20.02 -36.02 3.51
C THR A 169 19.46 -34.69 4.03
N ILE A 170 20.01 -34.23 5.14
CA ILE A 170 19.74 -32.90 5.68
C ILE A 170 20.47 -31.90 4.79
N GLY A 171 19.71 -31.25 3.92
CA GLY A 171 20.13 -29.97 3.35
C GLY A 171 20.18 -29.88 1.84
N GLN A 172 19.12 -30.29 1.13
CA GLN A 172 18.64 -29.52 -0.02
C GLN A 172 17.10 -29.68 -0.07
N PRO A 173 16.29 -28.68 0.38
CA PRO A 173 15.05 -28.45 -0.36
C PRO A 173 15.49 -28.27 -1.81
N GLU A 174 14.76 -28.83 -2.78
CA GLU A 174 15.07 -28.67 -4.20
C GLU A 174 15.24 -27.18 -4.54
N ALA A 175 16.47 -26.69 -4.42
CA ALA A 175 16.93 -25.43 -4.95
C ALA A 175 17.25 -25.72 -6.41
N GLY A 176 16.19 -25.96 -7.18
CA GLY A 176 16.24 -25.79 -8.62
C GLY A 176 16.81 -24.39 -8.93
N PRO A 177 17.59 -24.24 -10.00
CA PRO A 177 18.24 -22.98 -10.31
C PRO A 177 17.19 -21.91 -10.62
N SER A 178 17.14 -20.87 -9.78
CA SER A 178 16.67 -19.52 -10.13
C SER A 178 15.26 -19.33 -10.72
N SER A 179 14.24 -19.93 -10.11
CA SER A 179 12.94 -19.24 -9.95
C SER A 179 12.60 -19.29 -8.47
N ARG A 180 12.88 -18.20 -7.75
CA ARG A 180 12.56 -18.08 -6.33
C ARG A 180 11.06 -18.27 -6.18
N ASP A 181 10.65 -19.37 -5.57
CA ASP A 181 9.24 -19.72 -5.48
C ASP A 181 8.52 -18.68 -4.61
N LEU A 182 7.81 -17.77 -5.28
CA LEU A 182 7.08 -16.67 -4.69
C LEU A 182 5.77 -17.21 -4.12
N THR A 183 5.85 -17.94 -3.01
CA THR A 183 4.70 -18.58 -2.38
C THR A 183 4.31 -17.89 -1.08
N ARG A 184 3.01 -17.90 -0.82
CA ARG A 184 2.42 -17.37 0.41
C ARG A 184 2.86 -18.20 1.61
N ASP A 185 3.24 -17.53 2.68
CA ASP A 185 3.49 -18.16 3.98
C ASP A 185 2.19 -18.37 4.76
N LYS A 186 2.22 -19.25 5.77
CA LYS A 186 1.04 -19.59 6.58
C LYS A 186 0.41 -18.38 7.28
N PHE A 187 1.22 -17.39 7.66
CA PHE A 187 0.76 -16.19 8.37
C PHE A 187 0.49 -15.00 7.43
N GLY A 188 0.72 -15.14 6.12
CA GLY A 188 0.52 -14.07 5.16
C GLY A 188 1.42 -12.85 5.39
N PHE A 189 2.61 -13.05 5.95
CA PHE A 189 3.63 -12.00 6.07
C PHE A 189 4.32 -11.71 4.75
N ASN A 190 4.47 -12.70 3.87
CA ASN A 190 5.15 -12.55 2.60
C ASN A 190 4.16 -12.05 1.56
N LYS A 191 4.45 -10.86 1.02
CA LYS A 191 3.62 -10.16 0.04
C LYS A 191 4.52 -9.44 -0.97
N VAL A 192 3.98 -9.20 -2.15
CA VAL A 192 4.61 -8.33 -3.14
C VAL A 192 4.09 -6.91 -2.93
N ILE A 193 4.99 -5.94 -2.89
CA ILE A 193 4.63 -4.52 -2.85
C ILE A 193 4.71 -4.00 -4.29
N LEU A 194 3.56 -3.70 -4.88
CA LEU A 194 3.47 -3.06 -6.18
C LEU A 194 3.53 -1.54 -6.01
N MET A 195 4.50 -0.90 -6.64
CA MET A 195 4.72 0.54 -6.57
C MET A 195 4.58 1.18 -7.94
N SER A 196 3.86 2.29 -7.99
CA SER A 196 3.81 3.18 -9.15
C SER A 196 4.69 4.41 -8.94
N THR A 197 5.46 4.78 -9.96
CA THR A 197 6.41 5.91 -9.88
C THR A 197 6.04 7.04 -10.82
N ALA A 198 6.51 8.25 -10.50
CA ALA A 198 6.34 9.42 -11.37
C ALA A 198 7.09 9.28 -12.71
N ALA A 199 8.14 8.45 -12.75
CA ALA A 199 8.90 8.06 -13.94
C ALA A 199 8.18 7.04 -14.84
N GLN A 200 6.88 6.82 -14.62
CA GLN A 200 6.01 5.97 -15.46
C GLN A 200 6.49 4.50 -15.50
N LYS A 201 7.09 4.06 -14.39
CA LYS A 201 7.60 2.70 -14.20
C LYS A 201 6.89 2.05 -13.04
N LEU A 202 6.51 0.78 -13.22
CA LEU A 202 5.95 -0.06 -12.18
C LEU A 202 7.02 -0.99 -11.65
N PHE A 203 7.05 -1.17 -10.33
CA PHE A 203 7.97 -2.07 -9.64
C PHE A 203 7.18 -3.03 -8.75
N ALA A 204 7.58 -4.29 -8.77
CA ALA A 204 7.17 -5.27 -7.77
C ALA A 204 8.36 -5.58 -6.87
N LEU A 205 8.22 -5.30 -5.57
CA LEU A 205 9.23 -5.59 -4.56
C LEU A 205 8.79 -6.76 -3.70
N ASP A 206 9.70 -7.70 -3.42
CA ASP A 206 9.51 -8.70 -2.39
C ASP A 206 9.68 -8.04 -1.02
N ASN A 207 8.64 -8.07 -0.18
CA ASN A 207 8.69 -7.43 1.13
C ASN A 207 9.67 -8.10 2.12
N ARG A 208 10.11 -9.33 1.88
CA ARG A 208 11.04 -10.04 2.78
C ARG A 208 12.46 -9.49 2.71
N ASN A 209 12.94 -9.19 1.50
CA ASN A 209 14.33 -8.83 1.23
C ASN A 209 14.49 -7.49 0.50
N GLY A 210 13.39 -6.85 0.08
CA GLY A 210 13.39 -5.61 -0.68
C GLY A 210 13.90 -5.73 -2.12
N GLN A 211 14.05 -6.95 -2.65
CA GLN A 211 14.53 -7.16 -4.01
C GLN A 211 13.42 -6.89 -5.03
N ILE A 212 13.83 -6.30 -6.15
CA ILE A 212 12.94 -6.09 -7.29
C ILE A 212 12.68 -7.45 -7.94
N VAL A 213 11.42 -7.89 -7.91
CA VAL A 213 10.95 -9.11 -8.58
C VAL A 213 10.89 -8.87 -10.08
N TRP A 214 10.24 -7.78 -10.48
CA TRP A 214 10.18 -7.31 -11.85
C TRP A 214 9.98 -5.79 -11.87
N SER A 215 10.34 -5.19 -13.01
CA SER A 215 10.11 -3.77 -13.26
C SER A 215 9.74 -3.56 -14.72
N GLN A 216 8.70 -2.77 -14.98
CA GLN A 216 8.20 -2.52 -16.32
C GLN A 216 7.97 -1.02 -16.52
N HIS A 217 8.52 -0.46 -17.60
CA HIS A 217 8.35 0.95 -17.94
C HIS A 217 7.28 1.14 -19.02
N PHE A 218 6.39 2.11 -18.82
CA PHE A 218 5.26 2.43 -19.70
C PHE A 218 5.35 3.89 -20.15
N VAL A 219 5.83 4.12 -21.37
CA VAL A 219 6.12 5.48 -21.92
C VAL A 219 4.89 6.38 -22.01
N HIS A 220 3.70 5.80 -22.09
CA HIS A 220 2.43 6.51 -22.30
C HIS A 220 1.64 6.73 -20.99
N LEU A 221 2.12 6.22 -19.86
CA LEU A 221 1.42 6.19 -18.58
C LEU A 221 1.81 7.39 -17.72
N HIS A 222 1.25 8.57 -18.00
CA HIS A 222 1.51 9.75 -17.17
C HIS A 222 0.61 9.79 -15.92
N PRO A 223 1.08 10.38 -14.80
CA PRO A 223 0.28 10.50 -13.59
C PRO A 223 -0.90 11.47 -13.74
N VAL A 224 -1.99 11.16 -13.05
CA VAL A 224 -3.19 12.00 -12.94
C VAL A 224 -2.98 13.01 -11.82
N SER A 225 -3.52 14.22 -11.95
CA SER A 225 -3.51 15.20 -10.86
C SER A 225 -4.87 15.24 -10.16
N SER A 226 -4.87 15.06 -8.84
CA SER A 226 -6.05 15.16 -7.98
C SER A 226 -5.74 16.12 -6.83
N ALA A 227 -6.51 17.21 -6.72
CA ALA A 227 -6.33 18.25 -5.69
C ALA A 227 -4.88 18.78 -5.55
N GLY A 228 -4.17 18.94 -6.67
CA GLY A 228 -2.79 19.44 -6.70
C GLY A 228 -1.71 18.38 -6.41
N THR A 229 -2.09 17.15 -6.05
CA THR A 229 -1.18 16.01 -5.88
C THR A 229 -1.17 15.14 -7.15
N LYS A 230 0.02 14.68 -7.56
CA LYS A 230 0.14 13.67 -8.63
C LYS A 230 -0.14 12.30 -8.04
N LYS A 231 -0.98 11.51 -8.68
CA LYS A 231 -1.35 10.15 -8.29
C LYS A 231 -1.35 9.23 -9.50
N LEU A 232 -1.02 7.96 -9.27
CA LEU A 232 -1.14 6.91 -10.27
C LEU A 232 -1.86 5.72 -9.61
N PRO A 233 -3.21 5.78 -9.51
CA PRO A 233 -3.99 4.84 -8.72
C PRO A 233 -3.86 3.41 -9.22
N ILE A 234 -3.66 2.52 -8.26
CA ILE A 234 -3.57 1.08 -8.48
C ILE A 234 -4.91 0.48 -8.05
N PHE A 235 -5.54 -0.30 -8.93
CA PHE A 235 -6.76 -1.02 -8.60
C PHE A 235 -6.51 -2.53 -8.64
N ILE A 236 -6.62 -3.18 -7.49
CA ILE A 236 -6.58 -4.64 -7.40
C ILE A 236 -7.94 -5.17 -7.85
N GLN A 237 -7.97 -5.74 -9.06
CA GLN A 237 -9.20 -6.31 -9.63
C GLN A 237 -9.39 -7.77 -9.22
N ARG A 238 -8.31 -8.55 -9.17
CA ARG A 238 -8.34 -9.95 -8.75
C ARG A 238 -7.09 -10.30 -7.96
N THR A 239 -7.29 -10.90 -6.79
CA THR A 239 -6.22 -11.39 -5.91
C THR A 239 -5.75 -12.79 -6.34
N THR A 240 -4.78 -13.35 -5.64
CA THR A 240 -4.25 -14.70 -5.88
C THR A 240 -5.09 -15.83 -5.29
N ALA A 241 -6.20 -15.51 -4.61
CA ALA A 241 -7.03 -16.49 -3.90
C ALA A 241 -7.85 -17.40 -4.83
N HIS A 242 -8.00 -17.06 -6.11
CA HIS A 242 -8.87 -17.77 -7.04
C HIS A 242 -8.06 -18.54 -8.08
N TYR A 243 -7.53 -19.71 -7.71
CA TYR A 243 -6.91 -20.63 -8.66
C TYR A 243 -7.99 -21.28 -9.55
N PRO A 244 -7.85 -21.38 -10.89
CA PRO A 244 -6.64 -21.21 -11.70
C PRO A 244 -6.46 -19.80 -12.33
N HIS A 245 -7.28 -18.82 -11.96
CA HIS A 245 -7.26 -17.52 -12.61
C HIS A 245 -6.06 -16.66 -12.15
N PRO A 246 -5.30 -16.03 -13.07
CA PRO A 246 -4.14 -15.23 -12.69
C PRO A 246 -4.56 -13.92 -11.99
N PRO A 247 -3.79 -13.43 -11.01
CA PRO A 247 -4.07 -12.15 -10.37
C PRO A 247 -3.98 -11.00 -11.38
N ARG A 248 -4.80 -9.95 -11.18
CA ARG A 248 -4.89 -8.80 -12.09
C ARG A 248 -4.94 -7.49 -11.30
N CYS A 249 -4.00 -6.59 -11.60
CA CYS A 249 -3.98 -5.22 -11.11
C CYS A 249 -4.00 -4.26 -12.29
N THR A 250 -4.77 -3.18 -12.16
CA THR A 250 -4.92 -2.17 -13.22
C THR A 250 -4.49 -0.82 -12.69
N VAL A 251 -3.58 -0.19 -13.42
CA VAL A 251 -3.09 1.15 -13.14
C VAL A 251 -3.78 2.12 -14.09
N LEU A 252 -4.38 3.17 -13.53
CA LEU A 252 -5.02 4.23 -14.31
C LEU A 252 -4.11 5.47 -14.34
N GLY A 253 -3.75 5.87 -15.55
CA GLY A 253 -3.00 7.10 -15.81
C GLY A 253 -3.70 7.95 -16.87
N LYS A 254 -2.94 8.92 -17.37
CA LYS A 254 -3.32 9.84 -18.44
C LYS A 254 -2.35 9.66 -19.60
N HIS A 255 -2.86 9.64 -20.82
CA HIS A 255 -2.03 9.69 -22.01
C HIS A 255 -1.57 11.13 -22.30
N GLY A 256 -0.48 11.29 -23.06
CA GLY A 256 0.01 12.61 -23.50
C GLY A 256 -1.05 13.43 -24.24
N SER A 257 -2.02 12.77 -24.89
CA SER A 257 -3.15 13.38 -25.59
C SER A 257 -4.14 14.12 -24.68
N GLY A 258 -4.25 13.72 -23.40
CA GLY A 258 -5.35 14.17 -22.54
C GLY A 258 -6.22 13.05 -22.00
N ASN A 259 -6.30 11.94 -22.75
CA ASN A 259 -7.23 10.85 -22.51
C ASN A 259 -6.77 9.93 -21.37
N GLY A 260 -7.67 9.08 -20.87
CA GLY A 260 -7.30 8.06 -19.91
C GLY A 260 -6.41 6.97 -20.53
N TYR A 261 -5.48 6.44 -19.76
CA TYR A 261 -4.61 5.34 -20.16
C TYR A 261 -4.68 4.23 -19.11
N LEU A 262 -5.01 3.01 -19.54
CA LEU A 262 -5.13 1.85 -18.65
C LEU A 262 -4.06 0.83 -18.97
N VAL A 263 -3.43 0.33 -17.92
CA VAL A 263 -2.46 -0.75 -17.99
C VAL A 263 -2.84 -1.82 -16.97
N SER A 264 -3.24 -3.00 -17.44
CA SER A 264 -3.43 -4.18 -16.59
C SER A 264 -2.22 -5.08 -16.63
N VAL A 265 -1.70 -5.43 -15.47
CA VAL A 265 -0.56 -6.34 -15.29
C VAL A 265 -0.90 -7.47 -14.35
N ASN A 266 -0.24 -8.61 -14.54
CA ASN A 266 -0.13 -9.62 -13.50
C ASN A 266 0.89 -9.10 -12.47
N PRO A 267 0.46 -8.82 -11.23
CA PRO A 267 1.34 -8.21 -10.24
C PRO A 267 2.49 -9.11 -9.76
N ILE A 268 2.38 -10.42 -9.91
CA ILE A 268 3.39 -11.37 -9.44
C ILE A 268 4.47 -11.57 -10.51
N THR A 269 4.07 -11.76 -11.77
CA THR A 269 4.99 -12.07 -12.87
C THR A 269 5.44 -10.85 -13.68
N GLY A 270 4.70 -9.74 -13.61
CA GLY A 270 4.93 -8.56 -14.44
C GLY A 270 4.44 -8.69 -15.88
N ALA A 271 3.76 -9.81 -16.22
CA ALA A 271 3.19 -9.99 -17.54
C ALA A 271 2.09 -8.96 -17.80
N ILE A 272 2.17 -8.27 -18.94
CA ILE A 272 1.15 -7.31 -19.38
C ILE A 272 -0.06 -8.11 -19.85
N LEU A 273 -1.21 -7.87 -19.23
CA LEU A 273 -2.47 -8.54 -19.54
C LEU A 273 -3.28 -7.73 -20.55
N ASP A 274 -3.31 -6.42 -20.38
CA ASP A 274 -4.07 -5.50 -21.23
C ASP A 274 -3.44 -4.10 -21.16
N GLU A 275 -3.43 -3.39 -22.29
CA GLU A 275 -2.92 -2.03 -22.40
C GLU A 275 -3.78 -1.27 -23.42
N GLN A 276 -4.47 -0.24 -22.94
CA GLN A 276 -5.46 0.46 -23.75
C GLN A 276 -5.44 1.97 -23.49
N GLU A 277 -5.31 2.75 -24.57
CA GLU A 277 -5.68 4.18 -24.57
C GLU A 277 -7.21 4.30 -24.68
N LEU A 278 -7.81 5.01 -23.73
CA LEU A 278 -9.23 5.31 -23.76
C LEU A 278 -9.49 6.43 -24.77
N SER A 279 -10.64 6.40 -25.44
CA SER A 279 -11.02 7.46 -26.39
C SER A 279 -11.49 8.75 -25.70
N TYR A 280 -11.44 8.79 -24.37
CA TYR A 280 -12.13 9.76 -23.55
C TYR A 280 -11.32 10.10 -22.29
N ARG A 281 -11.68 11.19 -21.60
CA ARG A 281 -10.94 11.69 -20.44
C ARG A 281 -11.63 11.28 -19.15
N VAL A 282 -10.97 10.40 -18.39
CA VAL A 282 -11.48 9.94 -17.10
C VAL A 282 -11.46 11.08 -16.06
N GLN A 283 -12.62 11.39 -15.50
CA GLN A 283 -12.77 12.31 -14.36
C GLN A 283 -12.66 11.58 -13.02
N GLN A 284 -13.30 10.41 -12.92
CA GLN A 284 -13.32 9.60 -11.71
C GLN A 284 -13.26 8.12 -12.06
N ALA A 285 -12.61 7.34 -11.19
CA ALA A 285 -12.61 5.90 -11.26
C ALA A 285 -12.95 5.32 -9.88
N SER A 286 -13.73 4.24 -9.86
CA SER A 286 -14.04 3.50 -8.64
C SER A 286 -14.11 1.99 -8.93
N SER A 287 -13.73 1.18 -7.96
CA SER A 287 -13.86 -0.28 -8.04
C SER A 287 -15.23 -0.73 -7.59
N LEU A 288 -15.83 -1.66 -8.34
CA LEU A 288 -17.04 -2.35 -7.93
C LEU A 288 -16.75 -3.26 -6.72
N PRO A 289 -17.67 -3.32 -5.75
CA PRO A 289 -17.55 -4.27 -4.64
C PRO A 289 -17.90 -5.71 -5.07
N PHE A 290 -18.61 -5.87 -6.19
CA PHE A 290 -19.07 -7.16 -6.70
C PHE A 290 -18.04 -7.81 -7.61
N LEU A 291 -18.03 -9.13 -7.60
CA LEU A 291 -17.18 -9.97 -8.43
C LEU A 291 -17.97 -10.47 -9.65
N ASP A 292 -17.30 -10.51 -10.80
CA ASP A 292 -17.81 -11.17 -12.02
C ASP A 292 -17.71 -12.70 -11.92
N ASP A 293 -18.25 -13.41 -12.91
CA ASP A 293 -18.20 -14.88 -13.00
C ASP A 293 -16.75 -15.42 -12.96
N GLU A 294 -15.78 -14.61 -13.38
CA GLU A 294 -14.33 -14.89 -13.31
C GLU A 294 -13.62 -14.31 -12.06
N TYR A 295 -14.39 -14.00 -11.01
CA TYR A 295 -13.90 -13.41 -9.76
C TYR A 295 -13.10 -12.11 -9.94
N THR A 296 -13.47 -11.31 -10.95
CA THR A 296 -12.81 -10.03 -11.26
C THR A 296 -13.69 -8.87 -10.79
N ARG A 297 -13.13 -7.94 -10.03
CA ARG A 297 -13.78 -6.67 -9.68
C ARG A 297 -13.68 -5.70 -10.86
N GLY A 298 -14.83 -5.33 -11.42
CA GLY A 298 -14.89 -4.32 -12.47
C GLY A 298 -14.57 -2.91 -11.94
N LEU A 299 -14.10 -2.04 -12.83
CA LEU A 299 -13.91 -0.62 -12.58
C LEU A 299 -15.01 0.17 -13.28
N ILE A 300 -15.55 1.17 -12.60
CA ILE A 300 -16.43 2.18 -13.17
C ILE A 300 -15.57 3.41 -13.46
N LEU A 301 -15.61 3.88 -14.70
CA LEU A 301 -14.91 5.08 -15.17
C LEU A 301 -15.95 6.12 -15.60
N LEU A 302 -15.90 7.30 -15.00
CA LEU A 302 -16.72 8.44 -15.39
C LEU A 302 -15.93 9.30 -16.38
N ASP A 303 -16.49 9.51 -17.56
CA ASP A 303 -15.94 10.38 -18.58
C ASP A 303 -16.30 11.86 -18.34
N SER A 304 -15.53 12.74 -18.95
CA SER A 304 -15.78 14.17 -19.12
C SER A 304 -17.12 14.54 -19.75
N GLU A 305 -17.69 13.70 -20.61
CA GLU A 305 -19.05 13.89 -21.15
C GLU A 305 -20.15 13.29 -20.26
N LEU A 306 -19.81 12.89 -19.02
CA LEU A 306 -20.70 12.23 -18.06
C LEU A 306 -21.27 10.90 -18.58
N VAL A 307 -20.54 10.23 -19.46
CA VAL A 307 -20.80 8.85 -19.86
C VAL A 307 -20.04 7.92 -18.92
N VAL A 308 -20.68 6.81 -18.55
CA VAL A 308 -20.04 5.80 -17.70
C VAL A 308 -19.53 4.66 -18.57
N HIS A 309 -18.31 4.22 -18.28
CA HIS A 309 -17.69 3.08 -18.90
C HIS A 309 -17.30 2.06 -17.83
N SER A 310 -17.34 0.78 -18.18
CA SER A 310 -16.93 -0.32 -17.32
C SER A 310 -15.67 -0.99 -17.86
N TYR A 311 -14.74 -1.35 -16.98
CA TYR A 311 -13.52 -2.06 -17.33
C TYR A 311 -13.23 -3.23 -16.38
N PRO A 312 -13.12 -4.48 -16.85
CA PRO A 312 -13.26 -4.94 -18.24
C PRO A 312 -14.70 -4.81 -18.75
N GLN A 313 -14.91 -4.93 -20.07
CA GLN A 313 -16.25 -4.80 -20.67
C GLN A 313 -17.25 -5.86 -20.18
N SER A 314 -16.77 -7.04 -19.72
CA SER A 314 -17.63 -8.08 -19.12
C SER A 314 -18.41 -7.56 -17.91
N SER A 315 -17.78 -6.68 -17.11
CA SER A 315 -18.38 -6.12 -15.90
C SER A 315 -19.55 -5.15 -16.17
N ALA A 316 -19.80 -4.76 -17.42
CA ALA A 316 -20.92 -3.87 -17.78
C ALA A 316 -22.28 -4.43 -17.32
N LYS A 317 -22.46 -5.76 -17.41
CA LYS A 317 -23.68 -6.44 -16.97
C LYS A 317 -23.91 -6.25 -15.47
N LEU A 318 -22.87 -6.44 -14.65
CA LEU A 318 -22.93 -6.26 -13.20
C LEU A 318 -23.20 -4.80 -12.81
N VAL A 319 -22.60 -3.85 -13.53
CA VAL A 319 -22.88 -2.41 -13.32
C VAL A 319 -24.36 -2.13 -13.56
N TYR A 320 -24.95 -2.69 -14.62
CA TYR A 320 -26.37 -2.51 -14.92
C TYR A 320 -27.29 -3.18 -13.90
N GLU A 321 -26.96 -4.40 -13.45
CA GLU A 321 -27.70 -5.13 -12.42
C GLU A 321 -27.74 -4.36 -11.09
N HIS A 322 -26.62 -3.77 -10.70
CA HIS A 322 -26.46 -3.01 -9.45
C HIS A 322 -26.58 -1.49 -9.61
N ARG A 323 -27.08 -0.98 -10.74
CA ARG A 323 -27.12 0.47 -11.04
C ARG A 323 -27.85 1.33 -10.01
N ASN A 324 -28.80 0.75 -9.27
CA ASN A 324 -29.61 1.46 -8.28
C ASN A 324 -28.85 1.72 -6.95
N THR A 325 -27.78 0.99 -6.71
CA THR A 325 -26.98 1.06 -5.46
C THR A 325 -25.62 1.72 -5.67
N GLN A 326 -25.23 2.00 -6.91
CA GLN A 326 -23.97 2.64 -7.24
C GLN A 326 -24.14 4.16 -7.37
N TYR A 327 -23.27 4.89 -6.67
CA TYR A 327 -23.18 6.35 -6.71
C TYR A 327 -21.74 6.75 -6.95
N LEU A 328 -21.55 7.86 -7.65
CA LEU A 328 -20.24 8.46 -7.94
C LEU A 328 -20.24 9.92 -7.46
N PHE A 329 -19.06 10.51 -7.30
CA PHE A 329 -18.96 11.93 -6.97
C PHE A 329 -17.69 12.57 -7.50
N THR A 330 -17.82 13.75 -8.07
CA THR A 330 -16.69 14.55 -8.53
C THR A 330 -16.52 15.76 -7.63
N ALA A 331 -15.26 16.09 -7.32
CA ALA A 331 -14.89 17.30 -6.61
C ALA A 331 -14.04 18.18 -7.53
N ASP A 332 -14.58 19.32 -7.94
CA ASP A 332 -13.84 20.28 -8.74
C ASP A 332 -13.09 21.26 -7.84
N VAL A 333 -11.77 21.21 -7.92
CA VAL A 333 -10.84 22.02 -7.12
C VAL A 333 -10.87 23.49 -7.54
N SER A 334 -11.19 23.76 -8.80
CA SER A 334 -11.17 25.11 -9.37
C SER A 334 -12.43 25.89 -9.05
N THR A 335 -13.58 25.23 -9.15
CA THR A 335 -14.90 25.83 -8.93
C THR A 335 -15.48 25.58 -7.54
N GLY A 336 -14.97 24.59 -6.79
CA GLY A 336 -15.41 24.29 -5.43
C GLY A 336 -16.71 23.52 -5.33
N TYR A 337 -17.23 23.04 -6.45
CA TYR A 337 -18.43 22.22 -6.49
C TYR A 337 -18.10 20.76 -6.24
N LEU A 338 -18.87 20.16 -5.34
CA LEU A 338 -19.04 18.72 -5.23
C LEU A 338 -20.34 18.34 -5.96
N VAL A 339 -20.25 17.34 -6.82
CA VAL A 339 -21.41 16.85 -7.58
C VAL A 339 -21.53 15.35 -7.36
N GLY A 340 -22.70 14.90 -6.94
CA GLY A 340 -23.03 13.49 -6.81
C GLY A 340 -23.85 12.97 -7.98
N TYR A 341 -23.52 11.77 -8.43
CA TYR A 341 -24.14 11.11 -9.57
C TYR A 341 -24.75 9.75 -9.19
N SER A 342 -25.85 9.41 -9.84
CA SER A 342 -26.56 8.12 -9.72
C SER A 342 -26.50 7.37 -11.04
N LEU A 343 -26.28 6.05 -10.99
CA LEU A 343 -26.26 5.18 -12.17
C LEU A 343 -27.66 4.67 -12.59
N ARG A 344 -28.73 5.02 -11.87
CA ARG A 344 -30.11 4.59 -12.15
C ARG A 344 -30.58 4.75 -13.62
N PRO A 345 -30.27 5.84 -14.36
CA PRO A 345 -30.73 6.00 -15.74
C PRO A 345 -30.00 5.10 -16.75
N SER A 346 -29.02 4.30 -16.31
CA SER A 346 -28.29 3.37 -17.17
C SER A 346 -29.22 2.35 -17.83
N THR A 347 -28.99 2.13 -19.12
CA THR A 347 -29.66 1.10 -19.93
C THR A 347 -28.69 -0.05 -20.20
N PRO A 348 -29.17 -1.25 -20.60
CA PRO A 348 -28.28 -2.39 -20.89
C PRO A 348 -27.20 -2.10 -21.93
N ASN A 349 -27.49 -1.22 -22.89
CA ASN A 349 -26.58 -0.91 -24.00
C ASN A 349 -25.77 0.38 -23.79
N LYS A 350 -26.23 1.26 -22.89
CA LYS A 350 -25.57 2.54 -22.60
C LYS A 350 -25.67 2.85 -21.12
N LEU A 351 -24.53 2.83 -20.45
CA LEU A 351 -24.39 3.27 -19.06
C LEU A 351 -24.32 4.80 -19.03
N ALA A 352 -25.17 5.40 -18.21
CA ALA A 352 -25.31 6.84 -18.09
C ALA A 352 -25.53 7.21 -16.62
N VAL A 353 -25.19 8.44 -16.27
CA VAL A 353 -25.42 8.99 -14.95
C VAL A 353 -26.38 10.17 -14.98
N GLU A 354 -27.13 10.33 -13.91
CA GLU A 354 -27.87 11.55 -13.60
C GLU A 354 -27.21 12.25 -12.41
N THR A 355 -27.21 13.59 -12.44
CA THR A 355 -26.82 14.40 -11.28
C THR A 355 -27.91 14.35 -10.22
N VAL A 356 -27.59 13.88 -9.02
CA VAL A 356 -28.55 13.78 -7.90
C VAL A 356 -28.51 15.03 -7.03
N TRP A 357 -27.31 15.50 -6.72
CA TRP A 357 -27.10 16.65 -5.85
C TRP A 357 -25.85 17.43 -6.29
N THR A 358 -25.87 18.72 -6.01
CA THR A 358 -24.72 19.61 -6.17
C THR A 358 -24.55 20.39 -4.89
N ALA A 359 -23.33 20.45 -4.37
CA ALA A 359 -23.01 21.18 -3.15
C ALA A 359 -21.80 22.07 -3.40
N PHE A 360 -21.88 23.30 -2.91
CA PHE A 360 -20.79 24.26 -2.97
C PHE A 360 -20.07 24.26 -1.61
N VAL A 361 -18.77 23.95 -1.61
CA VAL A 361 -17.98 23.76 -0.38
C VAL A 361 -16.99 24.90 -0.14
N GLN A 362 -16.57 25.58 -1.20
CA GLN A 362 -15.70 26.75 -1.05
C GLN A 362 -16.47 27.90 -0.41
N SER A 363 -15.84 28.58 0.55
CA SER A 363 -16.18 29.97 0.86
C SER A 363 -15.21 30.89 0.11
N ASP A 364 -15.58 32.16 -0.10
CA ASP A 364 -14.78 33.12 -0.87
C ASP A 364 -13.30 33.13 -0.41
N GLY A 365 -12.40 32.67 -1.28
CA GLY A 365 -10.96 32.61 -1.03
C GLY A 365 -10.41 31.29 -0.48
N GLN A 366 -11.26 30.29 -0.19
CA GLN A 366 -10.85 28.93 0.18
C GLN A 366 -10.77 28.01 -1.06
N LYS A 367 -9.93 26.97 -1.04
CA LYS A 367 -9.76 25.97 -2.10
C LYS A 367 -9.75 24.55 -1.54
N ILE A 368 -10.30 23.60 -2.29
CA ILE A 368 -10.25 22.18 -1.91
C ILE A 368 -8.80 21.69 -2.05
N THR A 369 -8.21 21.23 -0.96
CA THR A 369 -6.82 20.74 -0.93
C THR A 369 -6.73 19.24 -0.78
N GLN A 370 -7.61 18.62 0.01
CA GLN A 370 -7.59 17.19 0.28
C GLN A 370 -9.00 16.59 0.36
N LEU A 371 -9.07 15.31 -0.02
CA LEU A 371 -10.23 14.45 0.05
C LEU A 371 -9.78 13.12 0.66
N ALA A 372 -10.43 12.68 1.73
CA ALA A 372 -10.20 11.36 2.31
C ALA A 372 -11.49 10.55 2.36
N THR A 373 -11.42 9.37 1.75
CA THR A 373 -12.42 8.31 1.85
C THR A 373 -11.97 7.29 2.88
N ARG A 374 -12.91 6.56 3.46
CA ARG A 374 -12.57 5.37 4.27
C ARG A 374 -11.81 4.36 3.42
N ASN A 375 -10.86 3.64 4.01
CA ASN A 375 -10.19 2.54 3.34
C ASN A 375 -11.22 1.43 3.00
N PRO A 376 -11.38 1.01 1.73
CA PRO A 376 -12.32 -0.04 1.35
C PRO A 376 -11.97 -1.43 1.93
N LEU A 377 -10.71 -1.64 2.33
CA LEU A 377 -10.23 -2.91 2.91
C LEU A 377 -10.46 -3.00 4.42
N GLU A 378 -10.91 -1.93 5.06
CA GLU A 378 -11.16 -1.88 6.49
C GLU A 378 -12.45 -2.61 6.88
N HIS A 379 -12.36 -3.43 7.92
CA HIS A 379 -13.51 -4.03 8.59
C HIS A 379 -13.65 -3.46 10.01
N VAL A 380 -14.89 -3.33 10.47
CA VAL A 380 -15.21 -2.82 11.82
C VAL A 380 -15.79 -3.95 12.64
N HIS A 381 -15.03 -4.45 13.61
CA HIS A 381 -15.48 -5.56 14.47
C HIS A 381 -16.57 -5.14 15.45
N SER A 382 -16.37 -4.02 16.18
CA SER A 382 -17.32 -3.54 17.18
C SER A 382 -18.16 -2.37 16.68
N GLN A 383 -19.48 -2.57 16.62
CA GLN A 383 -20.47 -1.59 16.18
C GLN A 383 -20.76 -0.51 17.24
N GLY A 384 -20.41 -0.76 18.50
CA GLY A 384 -20.59 0.17 19.60
C GLY A 384 -19.46 0.11 20.60
N ARG A 385 -19.43 1.08 21.49
CA ARG A 385 -18.51 1.17 22.61
C ARG A 385 -19.27 0.99 23.91
N VAL A 386 -18.74 0.18 24.82
CA VAL A 386 -19.34 -0.01 26.14
C VAL A 386 -18.95 1.16 27.03
N MET A 387 -19.95 1.77 27.64
CA MET A 387 -19.82 2.90 28.57
C MET A 387 -19.63 2.39 30.01
N GLY A 388 -19.16 3.26 30.92
CA GLY A 388 -18.96 2.88 32.33
C GLY A 388 -20.24 2.37 33.01
N ASP A 389 -21.41 2.89 32.65
CA ASP A 389 -22.71 2.43 33.17
C ASP A 389 -23.22 1.12 32.53
N ARG A 390 -22.38 0.43 31.74
CA ARG A 390 -22.69 -0.76 30.94
C ARG A 390 -23.69 -0.51 29.80
N SER A 391 -24.02 0.74 29.52
CA SER A 391 -24.74 1.10 28.30
C SER A 391 -23.82 0.98 27.07
N VAL A 392 -24.41 0.98 25.88
CA VAL A 392 -23.67 0.93 24.62
C VAL A 392 -23.88 2.24 23.88
N LEU A 393 -22.77 2.89 23.54
CA LEU A 393 -22.73 4.04 22.65
C LEU A 393 -22.41 3.54 21.24
N TYR A 394 -23.40 3.57 20.35
CA TYR A 394 -23.25 3.05 19.00
C TYR A 394 -22.50 4.02 18.10
N LYS A 395 -21.55 3.49 17.33
CA LYS A 395 -20.74 4.25 16.38
C LYS A 395 -21.59 4.60 15.15
N TYR A 396 -21.42 5.81 14.62
CA TYR A 396 -22.02 6.19 13.35
C TYR A 396 -21.09 5.75 12.20
N LEU A 397 -21.44 4.64 11.56
CA LEU A 397 -20.61 3.96 10.56
C LEU A 397 -21.18 4.16 9.16
N ASN A 398 -20.96 5.34 8.59
CA ASN A 398 -21.37 5.63 7.23
C ASN A 398 -20.25 5.25 6.22
N PRO A 399 -20.44 4.20 5.38
CA PRO A 399 -19.45 3.80 4.38
C PRO A 399 -19.27 4.80 3.24
N ASN A 400 -20.24 5.70 3.05
CA ASN A 400 -20.28 6.68 1.97
C ASN A 400 -19.81 8.07 2.43
N LEU A 401 -19.25 8.17 3.63
CA LEU A 401 -18.77 9.42 4.19
C LEU A 401 -17.42 9.80 3.59
N VAL A 402 -17.30 11.06 3.18
CA VAL A 402 -16.04 11.62 2.67
C VAL A 402 -15.71 12.88 3.46
N ALA A 403 -14.45 12.96 3.88
CA ALA A 403 -13.91 14.14 4.52
C ALA A 403 -13.28 15.03 3.45
N VAL A 404 -13.82 16.24 3.29
CA VAL A 404 -13.40 17.24 2.31
C VAL A 404 -12.78 18.41 3.06
N VAL A 405 -11.57 18.80 2.65
CA VAL A 405 -10.85 19.89 3.31
C VAL A 405 -10.69 21.07 2.38
N THR A 406 -11.05 22.24 2.89
CA THR A 406 -10.85 23.52 2.24
C THR A 406 -9.85 24.36 3.02
N GLU A 407 -8.89 24.94 2.31
CA GLU A 407 -7.88 25.83 2.86
C GLU A 407 -7.89 27.15 2.10
N GLY A 408 -7.82 28.26 2.82
CA GLY A 408 -7.54 29.56 2.21
C GLY A 408 -7.81 30.70 3.15
N THR A 409 -7.88 31.91 2.59
CA THR A 409 -8.11 33.12 3.39
C THR A 409 -9.61 33.37 3.49
N ASP A 410 -10.13 33.36 4.71
CA ASP A 410 -11.50 33.77 4.99
C ASP A 410 -11.68 35.24 4.58
N SER A 411 -12.62 35.52 3.68
CA SER A 411 -12.90 36.86 3.17
C SER A 411 -13.38 37.83 4.27
N VAL A 412 -14.06 37.31 5.29
CA VAL A 412 -14.66 38.11 6.37
C VAL A 412 -13.60 38.60 7.33
N HIS A 413 -12.75 37.69 7.80
CA HIS A 413 -11.73 38.00 8.80
C HIS A 413 -10.36 38.31 8.20
N LYS A 414 -10.16 38.07 6.89
CA LYS A 414 -8.88 38.19 6.17
C LYS A 414 -7.76 37.39 6.84
N VAL A 415 -8.08 36.21 7.35
CA VAL A 415 -7.12 35.32 8.01
C VAL A 415 -7.13 33.97 7.31
N ALA A 416 -6.00 33.28 7.29
CA ALA A 416 -5.92 31.88 6.91
C ALA A 416 -6.87 31.03 7.76
N SER A 417 -7.59 30.13 7.09
CA SER A 417 -8.59 29.25 7.68
C SER A 417 -8.56 27.90 6.99
N VAL A 418 -8.77 26.85 7.78
CA VAL A 418 -8.91 25.48 7.32
C VAL A 418 -10.27 24.98 7.77
N THR A 419 -11.08 24.52 6.83
CA THR A 419 -12.39 23.94 7.13
C THR A 419 -12.43 22.48 6.71
N VAL A 420 -12.86 21.61 7.61
CA VAL A 420 -13.08 20.18 7.34
C VAL A 420 -14.59 19.94 7.28
N HIS A 421 -15.06 19.40 6.17
CA HIS A 421 -16.46 19.06 5.92
C HIS A 421 -16.61 17.54 5.82
N LEU A 422 -17.54 16.98 6.57
CA LEU A 422 -17.92 15.57 6.47
C LEU A 422 -19.21 15.48 5.66
N VAL A 423 -19.12 14.91 4.46
CA VAL A 423 -20.21 14.90 3.46
C VAL A 423 -20.56 13.45 3.13
N ASP A 424 -21.85 13.13 3.14
CA ASP A 424 -22.34 11.87 2.59
C ASP A 424 -22.42 11.96 1.06
N VAL A 425 -21.67 11.11 0.37
CA VAL A 425 -21.58 11.08 -1.09
C VAL A 425 -22.88 10.69 -1.78
N VAL A 426 -23.75 9.93 -1.12
CA VAL A 426 -25.00 9.45 -1.73
C VAL A 426 -26.06 10.55 -1.73
N THR A 427 -26.24 11.24 -0.59
CA THR A 427 -27.30 12.25 -0.42
C THR A 427 -26.82 13.69 -0.59
N GLY A 428 -25.52 13.95 -0.49
CA GLY A 428 -24.95 15.30 -0.47
C GLY A 428 -25.13 16.03 0.86
N ALA A 429 -25.59 15.33 1.90
CA ALA A 429 -25.82 15.91 3.21
C ALA A 429 -24.49 16.19 3.93
N PHE A 430 -24.35 17.42 4.44
CA PHE A 430 -23.25 17.77 5.35
C PHE A 430 -23.59 17.26 6.75
N ILE A 431 -22.83 16.28 7.23
CA ILE A 431 -22.99 15.71 8.56
C ILE A 431 -22.37 16.62 9.62
N TYR A 432 -21.18 17.15 9.35
CA TYR A 432 -20.45 18.02 10.26
C TYR A 432 -19.49 18.94 9.51
N SER A 433 -19.21 20.11 10.07
CA SER A 433 -18.18 21.03 9.57
C SER A 433 -17.43 21.66 10.73
N ALA A 434 -16.10 21.59 10.69
CA ALA A 434 -15.21 22.24 11.65
C ALA A 434 -14.36 23.29 10.94
N ASN A 435 -14.45 24.54 11.39
CA ASN A 435 -13.66 25.66 10.87
C ASN A 435 -12.58 26.08 11.89
N HIS A 436 -11.32 26.00 11.48
CA HIS A 436 -10.16 26.45 12.23
C HIS A 436 -9.66 27.78 11.69
N LYS A 437 -9.89 28.85 12.46
CA LYS A 437 -9.37 30.19 12.15
C LYS A 437 -7.89 30.30 12.52
N ARG A 438 -7.10 31.05 11.73
CA ARG A 438 -5.64 31.17 11.88
C ARG A 438 -4.94 29.82 11.75
N ALA A 439 -5.40 29.00 10.81
CA ALA A 439 -4.82 27.70 10.53
C ALA A 439 -4.36 27.62 9.07
N ARG A 440 -3.27 26.89 8.83
CA ARG A 440 -2.67 26.68 7.52
C ARG A 440 -2.11 25.26 7.41
N GLY A 441 -1.94 24.77 6.18
CA GLY A 441 -1.21 23.53 5.91
C GLY A 441 0.30 23.61 6.25
N PRO A 442 1.05 22.50 6.14
CA PRO A 442 0.65 21.23 5.53
C PRO A 442 -0.41 20.50 6.35
N LEU A 443 -1.41 19.97 5.66
CA LEU A 443 -2.51 19.23 6.26
C LEU A 443 -2.40 17.77 5.86
N HIS A 444 -2.62 16.87 6.81
CA HIS A 444 -2.78 15.44 6.57
C HIS A 444 -4.06 14.98 7.24
N LEU A 445 -4.78 14.08 6.58
CA LEU A 445 -6.12 13.65 6.96
C LEU A 445 -6.20 12.13 6.85
N VAL A 446 -6.71 11.50 7.91
CA VAL A 446 -7.00 10.06 7.96
C VAL A 446 -8.44 9.88 8.39
N HIS A 447 -9.17 9.08 7.61
CA HIS A 447 -10.55 8.72 7.88
C HIS A 447 -10.64 7.19 8.01
N SER A 448 -11.07 6.71 9.17
CA SER A 448 -11.18 5.29 9.51
C SER A 448 -12.37 5.06 10.43
N GLU A 449 -13.07 3.94 10.26
CA GLU A 449 -14.27 3.56 11.01
C GLU A 449 -15.33 4.68 11.12
N ASN A 450 -15.43 5.30 12.29
CA ASN A 450 -16.35 6.38 12.66
C ASN A 450 -15.61 7.68 13.03
N TRP A 451 -14.31 7.77 12.74
CA TRP A 451 -13.47 8.84 13.21
C TRP A 451 -12.58 9.44 12.11
N VAL A 452 -12.27 10.71 12.29
CA VAL A 452 -11.43 11.48 11.37
C VAL A 452 -10.36 12.19 12.19
N VAL A 453 -9.10 11.93 11.87
CA VAL A 453 -7.94 12.60 12.47
C VAL A 453 -7.29 13.44 11.41
N TYR A 454 -7.00 14.71 11.74
CA TYR A 454 -6.29 15.61 10.84
C TYR A 454 -5.36 16.52 11.61
N CYS A 455 -4.27 16.92 10.95
CA CYS A 455 -3.32 17.88 11.48
C CYS A 455 -3.32 19.18 10.68
N TYR A 456 -3.00 20.28 11.36
CA TYR A 456 -2.80 21.59 10.74
C TYR A 456 -1.82 22.41 11.57
N HIS A 457 -1.29 23.48 10.97
CA HIS A 457 -0.45 24.45 11.65
C HIS A 457 -1.28 25.64 12.14
N ASN A 458 -1.29 25.89 13.44
CA ASN A 458 -1.95 27.03 14.04
C ASN A 458 -1.03 28.25 14.02
N GLU A 459 -1.36 29.27 13.22
CA GLU A 459 -0.56 30.49 13.07
C GLU A 459 -0.61 31.39 14.32
N LYS A 460 -1.68 31.32 15.11
CA LYS A 460 -1.81 32.15 16.33
C LYS A 460 -0.83 31.69 17.41
N SER A 461 -0.78 30.38 17.64
CA SER A 461 0.07 29.76 18.67
C SER A 461 1.42 29.26 18.12
N ARG A 462 1.60 29.28 16.79
CA ARG A 462 2.81 28.83 16.06
C ARG A 462 3.20 27.40 16.38
N ARG A 463 2.21 26.50 16.38
CA ARG A 463 2.41 25.07 16.69
C ARG A 463 1.52 24.18 15.83
N THR A 464 1.91 22.92 15.70
CA THR A 464 1.10 21.91 15.04
C THR A 464 0.02 21.42 16.00
N GLU A 465 -1.21 21.29 15.50
CA GLU A 465 -2.34 20.77 16.25
C GLU A 465 -2.93 19.57 15.50
N ILE A 466 -3.30 18.53 16.24
CA ILE A 466 -4.02 17.35 15.74
C ILE A 466 -5.43 17.42 16.28
N SER A 467 -6.42 17.46 15.40
CA SER A 467 -7.84 17.44 15.78
C SER A 467 -8.47 16.11 15.42
N VAL A 468 -9.34 15.64 16.31
CA VAL A 468 -10.02 14.35 16.20
C VAL A 468 -11.51 14.58 16.25
N ILE A 469 -12.21 14.02 15.28
CA ILE A 469 -13.67 13.98 15.24
C ILE A 469 -14.10 12.53 15.34
N GLU A 470 -15.03 12.22 16.25
CA GLU A 470 -15.71 10.92 16.32
C GLU A 470 -17.22 11.11 16.16
N LEU A 471 -17.84 10.20 15.41
CA LEU A 471 -19.27 10.21 15.11
C LEU A 471 -19.98 9.04 15.80
N TYR A 472 -21.11 9.33 16.45
CA TYR A 472 -21.93 8.36 17.19
C TYR A 472 -23.41 8.48 16.82
N GLU A 473 -24.14 7.37 16.82
CA GLU A 473 -25.61 7.36 16.69
C GLU A 473 -26.31 7.66 18.03
N GLY A 474 -25.65 7.32 19.15
CA GLY A 474 -26.20 7.44 20.50
C GLY A 474 -26.45 6.09 21.15
N ALA A 475 -27.41 6.03 22.08
CA ALA A 475 -27.70 4.84 22.88
C ALA A 475 -28.55 3.78 22.15
N THR A 476 -29.18 4.13 21.02
CA THR A 476 -30.01 3.22 20.22
C THR A 476 -29.55 3.23 18.78
N GLN A 477 -29.48 2.06 18.16
CA GLN A 477 -29.18 1.93 16.74
C GLN A 477 -30.41 2.25 15.90
N SER A 478 -30.19 3.00 14.82
CA SER A 478 -31.24 3.31 13.84
C SER A 478 -31.68 2.06 13.07
N ASN A 479 -30.73 1.25 12.61
CA ASN A 479 -30.95 -0.05 11.97
C ASN A 479 -29.77 -0.99 12.30
N THR A 480 -30.07 -2.23 12.66
CA THR A 480 -29.07 -3.23 13.03
C THR A 480 -28.58 -4.08 11.85
N SER A 481 -29.37 -4.18 10.78
CA SER A 481 -29.09 -5.11 9.67
C SER A 481 -28.34 -4.46 8.51
N ALA A 482 -28.71 -3.23 8.15
CA ALA A 482 -28.15 -2.54 6.99
C ALA A 482 -28.11 -1.03 7.19
N PHE A 483 -27.01 -0.42 6.74
CA PHE A 483 -26.89 1.03 6.65
C PHE A 483 -27.41 1.51 5.28
N SER A 484 -28.23 2.56 5.30
CA SER A 484 -28.66 3.27 4.08
C SER A 484 -28.61 4.77 4.33
N SER A 485 -27.85 5.49 3.50
CA SER A 485 -27.74 6.95 3.55
C SER A 485 -29.07 7.69 3.40
N PHE A 486 -30.10 7.07 2.81
CA PHE A 486 -31.43 7.68 2.66
C PHE A 486 -32.31 7.53 3.91
N ASN A 487 -32.05 6.52 4.74
CA ASN A 487 -32.86 6.19 5.91
C ASN A 487 -32.17 6.58 7.24
N SER A 488 -30.96 7.16 7.18
CA SER A 488 -30.25 7.60 8.37
C SER A 488 -31.02 8.71 9.07
N ARG A 489 -31.44 8.45 10.32
CA ARG A 489 -32.12 9.41 11.23
C ARG A 489 -31.25 10.66 11.48
N PRO A 490 -31.83 11.81 11.87
CA PRO A 490 -31.12 13.09 11.81
C PRO A 490 -30.07 13.25 12.91
N GLY A 491 -28.86 13.63 12.50
CA GLY A 491 -27.77 14.18 13.32
C GLY A 491 -26.91 13.13 14.05
N ALA A 492 -25.77 12.76 13.47
CA ALA A 492 -24.74 12.06 14.23
C ALA A 492 -24.29 12.92 15.42
N ILE A 493 -24.15 12.33 16.60
CA ILE A 493 -23.53 12.98 17.75
C ILE A 493 -22.05 13.08 17.45
N VAL A 494 -21.54 14.31 17.41
CA VAL A 494 -20.16 14.60 17.05
C VAL A 494 -19.38 15.00 18.29
N GLU A 495 -18.38 14.21 18.63
CA GLU A 495 -17.39 14.54 19.64
C GLU A 495 -16.12 15.04 18.94
N HIS A 496 -15.66 16.25 19.29
CA HIS A 496 -14.52 16.89 18.65
C HIS A 496 -13.57 17.46 19.70
N GLN A 497 -12.30 17.05 19.61
CA GLN A 497 -11.24 17.52 20.51
C GLN A 497 -9.95 17.78 19.74
N SER A 498 -9.21 18.80 20.14
CA SER A 498 -7.91 19.15 19.57
C SER A 498 -6.77 18.92 20.57
N TYR A 499 -5.61 18.54 20.03
CA TYR A 499 -4.37 18.24 20.72
C TYR A 499 -3.22 19.03 20.10
N VAL A 500 -2.19 19.30 20.89
CA VAL A 500 -0.96 19.95 20.47
C VAL A 500 0.07 18.87 20.21
N PHE A 501 0.73 18.96 19.06
CA PHE A 501 1.81 18.06 18.67
C PHE A 501 3.13 18.85 18.55
N PRO A 502 4.25 18.38 19.14
CA PRO A 502 5.47 19.18 19.26
C PRO A 502 6.30 19.28 17.97
N SER A 503 5.97 18.49 16.94
CA SER A 503 6.68 18.46 15.64
C SER A 503 5.74 18.77 14.48
N SER A 504 6.28 19.05 13.30
CA SER A 504 5.52 18.93 12.05
C SER A 504 5.34 17.46 11.67
N ILE A 505 4.41 17.20 10.75
CA ILE A 505 4.04 15.87 10.26
C ILE A 505 4.12 15.93 8.73
N ASP A 506 4.83 14.98 8.12
CA ASP A 506 5.04 14.89 6.66
C ASP A 506 4.03 13.96 5.97
N ALA A 507 3.55 12.95 6.69
CA ALA A 507 2.55 12.00 6.22
C ALA A 507 1.82 11.36 7.41
N MET A 508 0.58 10.89 7.18
CA MET A 508 -0.24 10.23 8.19
C MET A 508 -1.05 9.10 7.56
N SER A 509 -1.22 7.98 8.27
CA SER A 509 -2.05 6.85 7.86
C SER A 509 -2.52 6.06 9.09
N ASP A 510 -3.57 5.26 8.97
CA ASP A 510 -3.98 4.30 9.99
C ASP A 510 -3.46 2.88 9.72
N THR A 511 -3.41 2.08 10.78
CA THR A 511 -3.16 0.63 10.71
C THR A 511 -4.43 -0.13 10.35
N VAL A 512 -4.30 -1.15 9.49
CA VAL A 512 -5.42 -2.00 9.05
C VAL A 512 -5.11 -3.47 9.30
N THR A 513 -6.08 -4.20 9.84
CA THR A 513 -6.06 -5.65 10.05
C THR A 513 -7.29 -6.31 9.43
N GLU A 514 -7.29 -7.63 9.33
CA GLU A 514 -8.28 -8.38 8.57
C GLU A 514 -9.70 -8.20 9.14
N LYS A 515 -9.84 -8.28 10.46
CA LYS A 515 -11.13 -8.21 11.16
C LYS A 515 -11.37 -6.90 11.90
N GLY A 516 -10.34 -6.08 12.10
CA GLY A 516 -10.45 -4.83 12.85
C GLY A 516 -10.75 -5.03 14.34
N ILE A 517 -10.18 -6.08 14.94
CA ILE A 517 -10.28 -6.39 16.38
C ILE A 517 -9.16 -5.69 17.15
N THR A 518 -7.94 -5.69 16.61
CA THR A 518 -6.78 -5.05 17.26
C THR A 518 -7.01 -3.54 17.39
N SER A 519 -6.34 -2.92 18.38
CA SER A 519 -6.39 -1.46 18.54
C SER A 519 -5.85 -0.75 17.29
N LYS A 520 -6.56 0.25 16.78
CA LYS A 520 -6.05 1.08 15.68
C LYS A 520 -5.02 2.08 16.18
N HIS A 521 -3.89 2.16 15.50
CA HIS A 521 -2.88 3.20 15.72
C HIS A 521 -2.77 4.10 14.48
N VAL A 522 -2.35 5.34 14.70
CA VAL A 522 -2.10 6.33 13.65
C VAL A 522 -0.58 6.42 13.47
N LEU A 523 -0.12 6.14 12.26
CA LEU A 523 1.26 6.26 11.85
C LEU A 523 1.54 7.71 11.44
N LEU A 524 2.57 8.31 12.01
CA LEU A 524 3.01 9.68 11.75
C LEU A 524 4.45 9.66 11.23
N ALA A 525 4.67 10.21 10.04
CA ALA A 525 6.02 10.50 9.58
C ALA A 525 6.46 11.87 10.10
N LEU A 526 7.59 11.90 10.82
CA LEU A 526 8.20 13.13 11.30
C LEU A 526 9.26 13.62 10.30
N PRO A 527 9.49 14.95 10.19
CA PRO A 527 10.54 15.52 9.34
C PRO A 527 11.96 15.05 9.69
N SER A 528 12.17 14.55 10.91
CA SER A 528 13.42 13.91 11.32
C SER A 528 13.67 12.57 10.62
N GLY A 529 12.68 12.05 9.90
CA GLY A 529 12.67 10.73 9.29
C GLY A 529 12.27 9.62 10.26
N ALA A 530 11.87 9.94 11.49
CA ALA A 530 11.29 8.98 12.43
C ALA A 530 9.83 8.68 12.08
N ILE A 531 9.43 7.41 12.16
CA ILE A 531 8.04 6.98 11.99
C ILE A 531 7.49 6.66 13.38
N LEU A 532 6.56 7.49 13.85
CA LEU A 532 5.93 7.37 15.15
C LEU A 532 4.60 6.63 15.04
N GLU A 533 4.42 5.61 15.87
CA GLU A 533 3.15 4.91 16.03
C GLU A 533 2.38 5.50 17.23
N LEU A 534 1.30 6.24 16.95
CA LEU A 534 0.49 6.89 17.96
C LEU A 534 -0.82 6.11 18.22
N PRO A 535 -1.05 5.60 19.44
CA PRO A 535 -2.30 4.90 19.76
C PRO A 535 -3.54 5.79 19.63
N LYS A 536 -4.58 5.31 18.94
CA LYS A 536 -5.85 6.04 18.80
C LYS A 536 -6.52 6.35 20.15
N ALA A 537 -6.25 5.55 21.19
CA ALA A 537 -6.73 5.80 22.55
C ALA A 537 -6.22 7.12 23.16
N LEU A 538 -5.04 7.62 22.74
CA LEU A 538 -4.58 8.95 23.12
C LEU A 538 -5.30 10.06 22.35
N LEU A 539 -5.76 9.74 21.14
CA LEU A 539 -6.53 10.61 20.26
C LEU A 539 -8.04 10.40 20.44
N ASP A 540 -8.54 10.26 21.67
CA ASP A 540 -9.97 10.08 21.94
C ASP A 540 -10.60 11.43 22.35
N PRO A 541 -11.64 11.95 21.67
CA PRO A 541 -12.24 13.23 22.02
C PRO A 541 -13.00 13.21 23.35
N ARG A 542 -13.38 12.02 23.86
CA ARG A 542 -14.12 11.87 25.11
C ARG A 542 -13.22 11.93 26.36
N ARG A 543 -11.91 12.16 26.20
CA ARG A 543 -10.97 12.29 27.31
C ARG A 543 -11.38 13.45 28.23
N PRO A 544 -11.70 13.21 29.52
CA PRO A 544 -12.19 14.24 30.40
C PRO A 544 -11.05 15.06 31.01
N ILE A 545 -11.25 16.36 31.22
CA ILE A 545 -10.30 17.20 31.98
C ILE A 545 -10.23 16.74 33.44
N THR A 546 -11.39 16.43 34.04
CA THR A 546 -11.49 15.89 35.41
C THR A 546 -12.24 14.56 35.37
N PRO A 547 -11.58 13.43 35.71
CA PRO A 547 -12.17 12.10 35.54
C PRO A 547 -13.22 11.77 36.61
N THR A 548 -14.44 11.49 36.17
CA THR A 548 -15.54 10.98 37.00
C THR A 548 -15.35 9.49 37.31
N ALA A 549 -16.19 8.91 38.18
CA ALA A 549 -16.16 7.48 38.46
C ALA A 549 -16.48 6.64 37.20
N LEU A 550 -17.47 7.06 36.40
CA LEU A 550 -17.84 6.40 35.15
C LEU A 550 -16.71 6.44 34.11
N HIS A 551 -15.99 7.57 33.99
CA HIS A 551 -14.84 7.68 33.10
C HIS A 551 -13.70 6.74 33.52
N ARG A 552 -13.52 6.53 34.83
CA ARG A 552 -12.51 5.59 35.36
C ARG A 552 -12.90 4.14 35.12
N GLU A 553 -14.19 3.80 35.20
CA GLU A 553 -14.70 2.46 34.88
C GLU A 553 -14.51 2.12 33.39
N GLU A 554 -14.69 3.10 32.49
CA GLU A 554 -14.38 2.95 31.06
C GLU A 554 -12.87 2.92 30.76
N GLY A 555 -12.02 3.34 31.70
CA GLY A 555 -10.57 3.42 31.49
C GLY A 555 -10.12 4.62 30.65
N LEU A 556 -10.89 5.71 30.62
CA LEU A 556 -10.54 6.91 29.86
C LEU A 556 -9.32 7.63 30.46
N ILE A 557 -8.35 7.91 29.61
CA ILE A 557 -7.16 8.68 29.98
C ILE A 557 -7.56 10.16 30.13
N PRO A 558 -7.26 10.84 31.24
CA PRO A 558 -7.57 12.26 31.40
C PRO A 558 -6.99 13.10 30.25
N TYR A 559 -7.71 14.14 29.84
CA TYR A 559 -7.26 15.00 28.75
C TYR A 559 -5.95 15.70 29.11
N MET A 560 -4.98 15.52 28.22
CA MET A 560 -3.70 16.22 28.24
C MET A 560 -3.53 16.83 26.85
N PRO A 561 -3.47 18.16 26.73
CA PRO A 561 -3.43 18.81 25.43
C PRO A 561 -2.17 18.47 24.65
N GLU A 562 -1.03 18.31 25.32
CA GLU A 562 0.25 17.99 24.69
C GLU A 562 0.41 16.47 24.53
N LEU A 563 0.66 16.03 23.30
CA LEU A 563 0.95 14.64 22.98
C LEU A 563 2.47 14.39 23.06
N PRO A 564 2.93 13.47 23.92
CA PRO A 564 4.35 13.17 24.03
C PRO A 564 4.86 12.39 22.82
N ILE A 565 6.10 12.66 22.39
CA ILE A 565 6.83 11.81 21.45
C ILE A 565 7.70 10.86 22.27
N ASN A 566 7.26 9.63 22.40
CA ASN A 566 8.00 8.58 23.09
C ASN A 566 8.90 7.84 22.09
N SER A 567 10.19 7.73 22.38
CA SER A 567 11.15 7.03 21.51
C SER A 567 10.86 5.54 21.35
N GLU A 568 10.19 4.92 22.33
CA GLU A 568 9.76 3.51 22.28
C GLU A 568 8.69 3.24 21.22
N HIS A 569 7.95 4.28 20.80
CA HIS A 569 6.93 4.19 19.77
C HIS A 569 7.46 4.51 18.36
N ILE A 570 8.77 4.73 18.22
CA ILE A 570 9.41 4.98 16.92
C ILE A 570 9.75 3.63 16.27
N VAL A 571 8.99 3.26 15.23
CA VAL A 571 9.05 1.90 14.64
C VAL A 571 10.29 1.64 13.80
N ASN A 572 10.95 2.71 13.31
CA ASN A 572 12.13 2.61 12.45
C ASN A 572 13.45 2.77 13.21
N TYR A 573 13.44 2.84 14.54
CA TYR A 573 14.64 2.89 15.39
C TYR A 573 15.69 3.91 14.90
N ASN A 574 16.77 3.43 14.29
CA ASN A 574 17.89 4.24 13.76
C ASN A 574 17.88 4.41 12.23
N GLN A 575 16.87 3.88 11.53
CA GLN A 575 16.74 3.93 10.08
C GLN A 575 15.84 5.09 9.67
N SER A 576 16.36 6.32 9.73
CA SER A 576 15.63 7.52 9.33
C SER A 576 15.22 7.47 7.86
N VAL A 577 13.96 7.76 7.57
CA VAL A 577 13.40 7.76 6.21
C VAL A 577 13.18 9.20 5.76
N ALA A 578 13.92 9.67 4.76
CA ALA A 578 13.80 11.06 4.33
C ALA A 578 12.55 11.31 3.47
N ARG A 579 11.89 12.46 3.69
CA ARG A 579 10.77 12.98 2.87
C ARG A 579 9.71 11.93 2.56
N VAL A 580 9.11 11.38 3.61
CA VAL A 580 8.01 10.42 3.46
C VAL A 580 6.85 11.11 2.76
N ALA A 581 6.44 10.58 1.61
CA ALA A 581 5.32 11.09 0.83
C ALA A 581 4.00 10.42 1.22
N GLY A 582 4.06 9.17 1.68
CA GLY A 582 2.87 8.41 2.09
C GLY A 582 3.20 7.08 2.74
N PHE A 583 2.16 6.41 3.19
CA PHE A 583 2.21 5.06 3.71
C PHE A 583 1.30 4.15 2.89
N ALA A 584 1.68 2.88 2.81
CA ALA A 584 0.78 1.79 2.45
C ALA A 584 0.69 0.84 3.63
N THR A 585 -0.53 0.49 4.04
CA THR A 585 -0.80 -0.46 5.12
C THR A 585 -1.62 -1.63 4.59
N ALA A 586 -1.33 -2.82 5.08
CA ALA A 586 -2.09 -4.01 4.75
C ALA A 586 -2.21 -4.96 5.93
N ALA A 587 -3.34 -5.65 5.99
CA ALA A 587 -3.54 -6.75 6.92
C ALA A 587 -2.58 -7.90 6.57
N SER A 588 -1.95 -8.50 7.58
CA SER A 588 -1.37 -9.84 7.43
C SER A 588 -2.48 -10.90 7.56
N GLY A 589 -2.15 -12.19 7.50
CA GLY A 589 -3.08 -13.27 7.85
C GLY A 589 -3.29 -13.43 9.37
N LEU A 590 -2.66 -12.59 10.18
CA LEU A 590 -2.78 -12.56 11.62
C LEU A 590 -3.41 -11.23 12.05
N GLU A 591 -4.39 -11.31 12.95
CA GLU A 591 -5.16 -10.15 13.38
C GLU A 591 -4.34 -9.18 14.24
N SER A 592 -3.28 -9.66 14.89
CA SER A 592 -2.45 -8.80 15.73
C SER A 592 -1.45 -7.94 14.96
N THR A 593 -1.19 -8.24 13.68
CA THR A 593 -0.08 -7.63 12.92
C THR A 593 -0.53 -6.96 11.62
N CYS A 594 0.03 -5.77 11.39
CA CYS A 594 -0.16 -4.94 10.21
C CYS A 594 1.18 -4.78 9.48
N LEU A 595 1.17 -4.91 8.16
CA LEU A 595 2.32 -4.66 7.29
C LEU A 595 2.32 -3.19 6.89
N VAL A 596 3.46 -2.51 7.05
CA VAL A 596 3.57 -1.06 6.82
C VAL A 596 4.76 -0.79 5.90
N VAL A 597 4.51 -0.06 4.81
CA VAL A 597 5.56 0.53 3.97
C VAL A 597 5.42 2.04 4.00
N ALA A 598 6.48 2.72 4.43
CA ALA A 598 6.65 4.15 4.22
C ALA A 598 7.42 4.35 2.91
N TYR A 599 6.90 5.21 2.03
CA TYR A 599 7.55 5.54 0.77
C TYR A 599 7.67 7.05 0.60
N GLY A 600 8.74 7.48 -0.06
CA GLY A 600 9.14 8.87 -0.23
C GLY A 600 10.42 8.94 -1.05
N LEU A 601 11.41 9.70 -0.56
CA LEU A 601 12.77 9.61 -1.11
C LEU A 601 13.39 8.24 -0.80
N ASP A 602 13.17 7.76 0.42
CA ASP A 602 13.58 6.44 0.88
C ASP A 602 12.34 5.54 1.07
N ILE A 603 12.55 4.23 0.99
CA ILE A 603 11.51 3.22 1.22
C ILE A 603 11.88 2.44 2.48
N PHE A 604 10.92 2.30 3.38
CA PHE A 604 11.08 1.52 4.61
C PHE A 604 9.88 0.61 4.82
N TYR A 605 10.16 -0.66 5.13
CA TYR A 605 9.15 -1.67 5.41
C TYR A 605 9.32 -2.19 6.84
N THR A 606 8.22 -2.34 7.56
CA THR A 606 8.19 -2.99 8.87
C THR A 606 6.84 -3.64 9.13
N ARG A 607 6.78 -4.41 10.22
CA ARG A 607 5.55 -4.99 10.75
C ARG A 607 5.25 -4.31 12.08
N VAL A 608 3.99 -3.95 12.25
CA VAL A 608 3.53 -3.24 13.44
C VAL A 608 2.45 -4.09 14.11
N ALA A 609 2.50 -4.17 15.45
CA ALA A 609 1.57 -4.95 16.24
C ALA A 609 0.92 -4.07 17.33
N PRO A 610 -0.15 -3.33 17.01
CA PRO A 610 -0.72 -2.31 17.90
C PRO A 610 -1.09 -2.83 19.30
N SER A 611 -1.71 -4.00 19.38
CA SER A 611 -2.09 -4.67 20.63
C SER A 611 -1.09 -5.75 21.07
N LYS A 612 0.15 -5.72 20.56
CA LYS A 612 1.15 -6.80 20.64
C LYS A 612 0.67 -8.09 19.97
N THR A 613 1.57 -9.04 19.79
CA THR A 613 1.28 -10.33 19.13
C THR A 613 0.54 -11.27 20.07
N PHE A 614 -0.81 -11.21 20.07
CA PHE A 614 -1.66 -12.05 20.91
C PHE A 614 -2.07 -13.38 20.25
N ASP A 615 -1.89 -13.51 18.94
CA ASP A 615 -2.23 -14.68 18.12
C ASP A 615 -1.00 -15.53 17.74
N ILE A 616 0.19 -15.10 18.14
CA ILE A 616 1.46 -15.83 17.97
C ILE A 616 2.01 -16.19 19.35
N LEU A 617 2.58 -17.38 19.45
CA LEU A 617 3.34 -17.79 20.62
C LEU A 617 4.57 -16.88 20.78
N LYS A 618 4.88 -16.47 22.01
CA LYS A 618 6.04 -15.60 22.25
C LYS A 618 7.33 -16.23 21.70
N ASP A 619 8.20 -15.40 21.14
CA ASP A 619 9.52 -15.85 20.68
C ASP A 619 10.37 -16.40 21.83
N ASP A 620 10.23 -15.83 23.04
CA ASP A 620 10.92 -16.27 24.26
C ASP A 620 10.20 -17.43 24.99
N PHE A 621 9.38 -18.22 24.29
CA PHE A 621 8.67 -19.33 24.91
C PHE A 621 9.62 -20.49 25.23
N ASP A 622 9.67 -20.88 26.52
CA ASP A 622 10.57 -21.94 26.99
C ASP A 622 10.01 -23.34 26.67
N HIS A 623 10.29 -23.80 25.45
CA HIS A 623 9.95 -25.14 25.00
C HIS A 623 10.64 -26.23 25.82
N VAL A 624 11.87 -25.98 26.29
CA VAL A 624 12.68 -26.97 27.01
C VAL A 624 12.06 -27.27 28.38
N LEU A 625 11.66 -26.23 29.12
CA LEU A 625 11.01 -26.38 30.42
C LEU A 625 9.77 -27.27 30.34
N ILE A 626 8.88 -27.01 29.37
CA ILE A 626 7.64 -27.80 29.22
C ILE A 626 7.96 -29.25 28.84
N SER A 627 8.88 -29.48 27.90
CA SER A 627 9.28 -30.84 27.52
C SER A 627 9.89 -31.63 28.69
N VAL A 628 10.72 -30.98 29.51
CA VAL A 628 11.32 -31.59 30.71
C VAL A 628 10.27 -31.91 31.76
N VAL A 629 9.40 -30.95 32.11
CA VAL A 629 8.33 -31.16 33.09
C VAL A 629 7.39 -32.28 32.65
N LEU A 630 7.01 -32.33 31.37
CA LEU A 630 6.11 -33.34 30.84
C LEU A 630 6.76 -34.74 30.87
N THR A 631 8.05 -34.83 30.58
CA THR A 631 8.80 -36.10 30.67
C THR A 631 8.93 -36.58 32.11
N ILE A 632 9.21 -35.67 33.05
CA ILE A 632 9.25 -35.99 34.49
C ILE A 632 7.87 -36.45 34.97
N LEU A 633 6.79 -35.79 34.57
CA LEU A 633 5.42 -36.18 34.94
C LEU A 633 5.07 -37.58 34.42
N ILE A 634 5.43 -37.91 33.17
CA ILE A 634 5.24 -39.25 32.60
C ILE A 634 6.02 -40.30 33.41
N LEU A 635 7.29 -40.03 33.71
CA LEU A 635 8.15 -40.94 34.46
C LEU A 635 7.61 -41.18 35.88
N VAL A 636 7.29 -40.09 36.59
CA VAL A 636 6.73 -40.14 37.95
C VAL A 636 5.38 -40.87 37.95
N SER A 637 4.53 -40.64 36.94
CA SER A 637 3.25 -41.34 36.81
C SER A 637 3.44 -42.85 36.62
N TYR A 638 4.36 -43.27 35.75
CA TYR A 638 4.64 -44.69 35.53
C TYR A 638 5.22 -45.36 36.79
N ILE A 639 6.15 -44.69 37.46
CA ILE A 639 6.73 -45.16 38.73
C ILE A 639 5.64 -45.26 39.81
N SER A 640 4.81 -44.23 39.96
CA SER A 640 3.72 -44.19 40.94
C SER A 640 2.65 -45.24 40.68
N LYS A 641 2.28 -45.47 39.40
CA LYS A 641 1.38 -46.56 38.99
C LYS A 641 1.94 -47.91 39.44
N ARG A 642 3.23 -48.15 39.22
CA ARG A 642 3.89 -49.41 39.63
C ARG A 642 3.92 -49.57 41.15
N PHE A 643 4.21 -48.50 41.90
CA PHE A 643 4.19 -48.55 43.36
C PHE A 643 2.78 -48.74 43.92
N SER A 644 1.77 -48.07 43.36
CA SER A 644 0.37 -48.21 43.76
C SER A 644 -0.14 -49.64 43.51
N ALA A 645 0.09 -50.20 42.32
CA ALA A 645 -0.29 -51.57 41.99
C ALA A 645 0.35 -52.59 42.96
N ARG A 646 1.63 -52.42 43.29
CA ARG A 646 2.31 -53.26 44.28
C ARG A 646 1.70 -53.12 45.68
N LYS A 647 1.36 -51.90 46.10
CA LYS A 647 0.73 -51.64 47.41
C LYS A 647 -0.67 -52.25 47.50
N ALA A 648 -1.49 -52.05 46.48
CA ALA A 648 -2.85 -52.61 46.39
C ALA A 648 -2.82 -54.15 46.37
N LEU A 649 -1.92 -54.75 45.60
CA LEU A 649 -1.74 -56.21 45.59
C LEU A 649 -1.36 -56.74 46.98
N ARG A 650 -0.39 -56.11 47.65
CA ARG A 650 0.00 -56.49 49.03
C ARG A 650 -1.14 -56.34 50.03
N ALA A 651 -2.00 -55.34 49.87
CA ALA A 651 -3.16 -55.14 50.73
C ALA A 651 -4.26 -56.18 50.49
N ALA A 652 -4.47 -56.61 49.24
CA ALA A 652 -5.45 -57.63 48.88
C ALA A 652 -5.03 -59.06 49.26
N TRP A 653 -3.72 -59.31 49.38
CA TRP A 653 -3.17 -60.60 49.79
C TRP A 653 -3.02 -60.76 51.31
N LYS A 654 -3.39 -59.72 52.06
CA LYS A 654 -3.50 -59.73 53.52
C LYS A 654 -4.96 -59.93 53.90
#